data_AF-A0A537IGW0-F1
#
_entry.id   AF-A0A537IGW0-F1
#
_cell.length_a   1.000
_cell.length_b   1.000
_cell.length_c   1.000
_cell.angle_alpha   90.00
_cell.angle_beta   90.00
_cell.angle_gamma   90.00
#
_symmetry.space_group_name_H-M   'P 1'
#
loop_
_entity.id
_entity.type
_entity.pdbx_description
1 polymer ?
#
loop_
_entity_poly.entity_id
_entity_poly.type
_entity_poly.pdbx_seq_one_letter_code
_entity_poly.pdbx_strand_id
1 'polypeptide(L)'
;MRKLLFIILLFILIEEVKGQYSLSGPGYSQNFDSLGAITIANVTGGNLNSVSSSLAGWFFSETGSGANTMITAGTGSSSAGDTYNFGIASGTNRRLGGVQSASVLPFFGFYFINNTGSTITSLTVTYTGETWRVAAANRSDRLDFQYSTNASSLNTGNWTDVDTLDYANPGQATGSGSIQHSAVISYTLAGLSISNGNRFFIRWTDFNASGSDDGMGIDDFSFTASLSASSSENDYFRSAITGDWNNTATWQSSPDNINWMVSTLVPNENANAIIIRNGNTVTISSAASADQLIIENAGILINSGGIFTIHDGAGDDIIIQDGGVLTLATTAGPSFGAGTPTVSINGGGILRISRTGYTGNGTGVNSSAYIYQDGSILEYTLSSSFAASGATYFPNVNASTIPVFRTTANITGAGGANPTVINGIFEPIGNISFQGAGIKTFRNGIKGSGNITQDATSGQFVINGSSGKLGGTGILTLNNPGIRITSASATLMNNKTINGGTLLIDGSLESAANTFSQFSGTTSILINGRVGVEHPGGLSDIFVNAGGFSLGPVSTVEYKSSAGIQTINGRPDYFNVVISGTSTKVMSGNSIINGSLSLTNSIVTTSPGNLITLTPTASIVGGSTASYIDGPLVRQTNNTTVYSFPAGKTGIYKPIEIIAASSDPSTFIVEYFNNGSNTASPACNPARLQAYVNNEFWDIQRTGGSANAQVRLNYDRSASIGHWTNGSSTAPDPDASKAITVAHYTGSCWQDENSGMGILPGAAISGQVTSKILSDFSPITFGYGSLVTLPVGFTNIKAIQQGDAVKIEWSNTSELEVLYYTIGHSADGQNFYSIGSVHPISNDGSRVDYSFIDTHPVQGINYYQVRSFGTGGTLKNSIIVKLEMRGGATVLSIYPSPTRDGQLKYQANDLAKGRYSISVFNSIGQQVYVKCLDHPGGSVSGIIILPVLKSGIYSLQLNGTRDKFVKTFIVQ
;
A
#
# COMPACT_ATOMS: atom_id res chain seq x y z
N MET A 1 29.87 1.92 75.43
CA MET A 1 30.05 2.85 76.57
C MET A 1 29.36 4.16 76.20
N ARG A 2 28.20 4.43 76.83
CA ARG A 2 27.95 5.60 77.72
C ARG A 2 28.23 6.95 77.03
N LYS A 3 27.17 7.65 76.58
CA LYS A 3 26.27 8.56 77.33
C LYS A 3 26.78 10.01 77.37
N LEU A 4 25.82 10.93 77.27
CA LEU A 4 25.76 12.30 77.81
C LEU A 4 26.24 13.48 76.93
N LEU A 5 25.31 14.15 76.24
CA LEU A 5 24.76 15.48 76.61
C LEU A 5 23.79 15.95 75.51
N PHE A 6 22.50 15.70 75.71
CA PHE A 6 21.38 16.39 75.07
C PHE A 6 20.40 16.66 76.22
N ILE A 7 19.68 17.80 76.15
CA ILE A 7 18.66 18.28 77.10
C ILE A 7 19.19 19.20 78.21
N ILE A 8 19.27 20.50 77.91
CA ILE A 8 18.89 21.58 78.83
C ILE A 8 17.87 22.47 78.09
N LEU A 9 16.62 22.03 78.15
CA LEU A 9 15.48 22.80 78.65
C LEU A 9 15.58 24.34 78.52
N LEU A 10 15.23 24.87 77.35
CA LEU A 10 14.71 26.23 77.24
C LEU A 10 13.21 26.17 77.53
N PHE A 11 12.84 26.22 78.82
CA PHE A 11 11.48 26.59 79.22
C PHE A 11 11.31 28.07 78.87
N ILE A 12 10.95 28.37 77.63
CA ILE A 12 10.15 29.56 77.36
C ILE A 12 8.76 29.20 77.91
N LEU A 13 8.36 29.88 78.97
CA LEU A 13 6.96 29.98 79.34
C LEU A 13 6.21 30.46 78.08
N ILE A 14 5.59 29.54 77.35
CA ILE A 14 4.38 29.86 76.63
C ILE A 14 3.34 29.98 77.73
N GLU A 15 3.14 31.20 78.24
CA GLU A 15 1.83 31.50 78.79
C GLU A 15 0.85 31.28 77.63
N GLU A 16 0.11 30.16 77.68
CA GLU A 16 -1.19 30.12 77.03
C GLU A 16 -1.95 31.34 77.56
N VAL A 17 -2.09 32.37 76.72
CA VAL A 17 -3.02 33.46 76.98
C VAL A 17 -4.41 32.85 76.88
N LYS A 18 -4.86 32.26 77.99
CA LYS A 18 -6.23 31.75 78.14
C LYS A 18 -7.16 32.90 77.78
N GLY A 19 -7.99 32.74 76.74
CA GLY A 19 -8.91 33.78 76.22
C GLY A 19 -8.97 33.92 74.70
N GLN A 20 -7.99 33.40 73.96
CA GLN A 20 -7.91 33.53 72.49
C GLN A 20 -8.82 32.55 71.74
N TYR A 21 -9.57 33.02 70.72
CA TYR A 21 -10.23 32.14 69.75
C TYR A 21 -9.36 31.93 68.51
N SER A 22 -9.23 30.68 68.07
CA SER A 22 -8.50 30.29 66.85
C SER A 22 -9.51 29.85 65.79
N LEU A 23 -9.72 30.66 64.76
CA LEU A 23 -10.65 30.37 63.68
C LEU A 23 -10.02 29.39 62.70
N SER A 24 -10.48 28.14 62.68
CA SER A 24 -9.99 27.07 61.78
C SER A 24 -10.88 26.79 60.58
N GLY A 25 -12.10 27.32 60.57
CA GLY A 25 -13.07 27.20 59.48
C GLY A 25 -13.73 28.53 59.16
N PRO A 26 -14.62 28.59 58.16
CA PRO A 26 -15.19 29.86 57.71
C PRO A 26 -16.29 30.43 58.63
N GLY A 27 -16.73 29.75 59.69
CA GLY A 27 -17.87 30.19 60.48
C GLY A 27 -17.65 30.16 62.00
N TYR A 28 -18.34 31.06 62.72
CA TYR A 28 -18.41 31.09 64.18
C TYR A 28 -19.79 31.59 64.63
N SER A 29 -20.26 31.11 65.79
CA SER A 29 -21.51 31.56 66.41
C SER A 29 -21.44 31.56 67.94
N GLN A 30 -22.14 32.48 68.58
CA GLN A 30 -22.29 32.60 70.03
C GLN A 30 -23.69 33.14 70.39
N ASN A 31 -24.36 32.47 71.34
CA ASN A 31 -25.67 32.89 71.87
C ASN A 31 -25.61 33.38 73.33
N PHE A 32 -24.43 33.40 73.95
CA PHE A 32 -24.16 33.95 75.29
C PHE A 32 -24.92 33.34 76.48
N ASP A 33 -25.82 32.37 76.28
CA ASP A 33 -26.56 31.64 77.33
C ASP A 33 -25.65 31.13 78.47
N SER A 34 -24.41 30.79 78.13
CA SER A 34 -23.41 30.31 79.08
C SER A 34 -22.90 31.34 80.08
N LEU A 35 -23.23 32.63 79.92
CA LEU A 35 -23.02 33.67 80.94
C LEU A 35 -23.84 33.42 82.21
N GLY A 36 -24.98 32.72 82.09
CA GLY A 36 -25.81 32.33 83.23
C GLY A 36 -26.52 33.48 83.94
N ALA A 37 -27.31 33.14 84.97
CA ALA A 37 -28.24 34.05 85.64
C ALA A 37 -27.70 34.82 86.84
N ILE A 38 -26.40 34.72 87.10
CA ILE A 38 -25.77 35.23 88.31
C ILE A 38 -24.70 36.24 87.92
N THR A 39 -24.55 37.29 88.72
CA THR A 39 -23.45 38.25 88.61
C THR A 39 -22.11 37.53 88.82
N ILE A 40 -21.18 37.73 87.89
CA ILE A 40 -19.86 37.08 87.93
C ILE A 40 -18.82 38.14 88.28
N ALA A 41 -18.16 37.96 89.43
CA ALA A 41 -17.12 38.86 89.92
C ALA A 41 -15.71 38.39 89.52
N ASN A 42 -14.75 39.32 89.50
CA ASN A 42 -13.32 39.06 89.30
C ASN A 42 -12.99 38.38 87.95
N VAL A 43 -13.65 38.80 86.86
CA VAL A 43 -13.30 38.35 85.51
C VAL A 43 -11.98 39.02 85.11
N THR A 44 -10.87 38.31 85.31
CA THR A 44 -9.52 38.81 85.06
C THR A 44 -9.36 39.29 83.62
N GLY A 45 -9.02 40.58 83.46
CA GLY A 45 -8.85 41.21 82.15
C GLY A 45 -10.12 41.25 81.29
N GLY A 46 -11.29 41.03 81.90
CA GLY A 46 -12.58 41.00 81.22
C GLY A 46 -12.79 39.82 80.28
N ASN A 47 -11.96 38.78 80.39
CA ASN A 47 -11.99 37.60 79.53
C ASN A 47 -13.13 36.62 79.87
N LEU A 48 -14.12 36.51 79.01
CA LEU A 48 -15.30 35.68 79.27
C LEU A 48 -15.03 34.18 79.12
N ASN A 49 -13.89 33.77 78.55
CA ASN A 49 -13.46 32.36 78.56
C ASN A 49 -13.25 31.80 79.97
N SER A 50 -12.96 32.66 80.96
CA SER A 50 -12.87 32.23 82.36
C SER A 50 -14.24 31.96 83.01
N VAL A 51 -15.32 32.43 82.38
CA VAL A 51 -16.70 32.15 82.78
C VAL A 51 -17.16 30.83 82.17
N SER A 52 -17.00 30.69 80.85
CA SER A 52 -17.31 29.47 80.11
C SER A 52 -16.36 29.33 78.93
N SER A 53 -15.85 28.12 78.67
CA SER A 53 -15.00 27.86 77.51
C SER A 53 -15.70 28.12 76.17
N SER A 54 -17.03 28.09 76.14
CA SER A 54 -17.82 28.46 74.95
C SER A 54 -17.65 29.92 74.56
N LEU A 55 -17.28 30.79 75.51
CA LEU A 55 -17.05 32.24 75.32
C LEU A 55 -15.58 32.55 74.96
N ALA A 56 -14.80 31.57 74.52
CA ALA A 56 -13.45 31.80 74.01
C ALA A 56 -13.47 32.89 72.92
N GLY A 57 -12.60 33.89 73.06
CA GLY A 57 -12.54 35.06 72.18
C GLY A 57 -13.41 36.24 72.61
N TRP A 58 -14.34 36.07 73.56
CA TRP A 58 -15.20 37.16 74.05
C TRP A 58 -14.61 37.87 75.27
N PHE A 59 -14.71 39.19 75.26
CA PHE A 59 -14.19 40.06 76.31
C PHE A 59 -15.18 41.19 76.61
N PHE A 60 -15.07 41.75 77.81
CA PHE A 60 -15.57 43.08 78.12
C PHE A 60 -14.47 43.96 78.72
N SER A 61 -14.67 45.26 78.71
CA SER A 61 -13.79 46.23 79.35
C SER A 61 -14.62 47.41 79.80
N GLU A 62 -14.37 47.89 81.01
CA GLU A 62 -14.97 49.11 81.52
C GLU A 62 -13.91 50.19 81.69
N THR A 63 -14.29 51.44 81.43
CA THR A 63 -13.44 52.59 81.74
C THR A 63 -14.22 53.67 82.49
N GLY A 64 -13.52 54.57 83.17
CA GLY A 64 -14.12 55.58 84.04
C GLY A 64 -13.86 55.30 85.53
N SER A 65 -14.38 56.16 86.41
CA SER A 65 -14.13 56.10 87.85
C SER A 65 -14.87 54.96 88.57
N GLY A 66 -15.89 54.38 87.93
CA GLY A 66 -16.69 53.26 88.45
C GLY A 66 -16.35 51.91 87.82
N ALA A 67 -15.36 51.85 86.94
CA ALA A 67 -14.99 50.64 86.22
C ALA A 67 -14.57 49.52 87.18
N ASN A 68 -15.03 48.31 86.91
CA ASN A 68 -14.76 47.13 87.73
C ASN A 68 -14.45 45.90 86.85
N THR A 69 -14.40 44.71 87.43
CA THR A 69 -14.13 43.43 86.73
C THR A 69 -15.30 42.44 86.86
N MET A 70 -16.51 42.97 87.00
CA MET A 70 -17.75 42.25 87.21
C MET A 70 -18.59 42.33 85.93
N ILE A 71 -19.29 41.23 85.61
CA ILE A 71 -20.41 41.27 84.68
C ILE A 71 -21.68 41.02 85.48
N THR A 72 -22.55 42.02 85.53
CA THR A 72 -23.75 42.00 86.38
C THR A 72 -24.91 41.31 85.69
N ALA A 73 -25.52 40.33 86.36
CA ALA A 73 -26.77 39.76 85.88
C ALA A 73 -27.91 40.78 86.06
N GLY A 74 -28.54 41.18 84.96
CA GLY A 74 -29.53 42.26 84.96
C GLY A 74 -30.80 41.92 84.18
N THR A 75 -31.95 42.32 84.71
CA THR A 75 -33.23 42.29 83.98
C THR A 75 -33.48 43.56 83.15
N GLY A 76 -32.51 44.47 83.10
CA GLY A 76 -32.68 45.82 82.55
C GLY A 76 -33.31 46.82 83.52
N SER A 77 -33.70 46.42 84.74
CA SER A 77 -34.33 47.35 85.71
C SER A 77 -33.34 48.31 86.39
N SER A 78 -32.03 48.01 86.37
CA SER A 78 -30.99 48.85 86.97
C SER A 78 -30.67 50.06 86.09
N SER A 79 -30.40 51.21 86.72
CA SER A 79 -29.88 52.41 86.06
C SER A 79 -28.39 52.64 86.29
N ALA A 80 -27.73 51.75 87.05
CA ALA A 80 -26.29 51.85 87.29
C ALA A 80 -25.52 51.49 86.01
N GLY A 81 -24.53 52.30 85.65
CA GLY A 81 -23.64 51.97 84.55
C GLY A 81 -22.75 50.79 84.92
N ASP A 82 -22.71 49.79 84.06
CA ASP A 82 -21.98 48.53 84.24
C ASP A 82 -22.04 47.72 82.93
N THR A 83 -21.24 46.68 82.83
CA THR A 83 -21.39 45.61 81.84
C THR A 83 -22.36 44.58 82.38
N TYR A 84 -23.37 44.23 81.59
CA TYR A 84 -24.45 43.35 81.99
C TYR A 84 -24.47 42.05 81.18
N ASN A 85 -24.85 40.96 81.85
CA ASN A 85 -25.55 39.87 81.18
C ASN A 85 -27.06 40.12 81.30
N PHE A 86 -27.70 40.51 80.20
CA PHE A 86 -29.13 40.80 80.23
C PHE A 86 -29.94 39.52 80.05
N GLY A 87 -31.01 39.40 80.83
CA GLY A 87 -31.94 38.28 80.78
C GLY A 87 -32.98 38.38 81.88
N ILE A 88 -34.08 37.63 81.74
CA ILE A 88 -35.04 37.49 82.85
C ILE A 88 -34.35 36.84 84.06
N ALA A 89 -34.76 37.17 85.29
CA ALA A 89 -34.01 36.87 86.52
C ALA A 89 -33.57 35.39 86.70
N SER A 90 -34.35 34.44 86.18
CA SER A 90 -34.03 32.99 86.20
C SER A 90 -33.96 32.35 84.80
N GLY A 91 -33.78 33.15 83.76
CA GLY A 91 -33.75 32.69 82.38
C GLY A 91 -32.39 32.12 81.98
N THR A 92 -32.41 31.15 81.07
CA THR A 92 -31.19 30.59 80.44
C THR A 92 -30.75 31.41 79.24
N ASN A 93 -31.66 32.14 78.57
CA ASN A 93 -31.31 33.01 77.47
C ASN A 93 -30.66 34.30 77.98
N ARG A 94 -29.41 34.55 77.56
CA ARG A 94 -28.56 35.65 78.04
C ARG A 94 -27.98 36.46 76.90
N ARG A 95 -27.74 37.75 77.15
CA ARG A 95 -27.18 38.70 76.19
C ARG A 95 -26.01 39.41 76.81
N LEU A 96 -25.00 39.72 76.00
CA LEU A 96 -23.86 40.51 76.44
C LEU A 96 -24.14 41.98 76.14
N GLY A 97 -24.15 42.83 77.16
CA GLY A 97 -24.54 44.23 77.00
C GLY A 97 -23.96 45.15 78.06
N GLY A 98 -24.45 46.38 78.08
CA GLY A 98 -24.04 47.39 79.04
C GLY A 98 -25.11 48.45 79.26
N VAL A 99 -24.91 49.25 80.30
CA VAL A 99 -25.55 50.56 80.47
C VAL A 99 -24.41 51.55 80.63
N GLN A 100 -24.37 52.56 79.77
CA GLN A 100 -23.40 53.64 79.95
C GLN A 100 -23.82 54.63 81.05
N SER A 101 -22.83 55.21 81.74
CA SER A 101 -23.03 56.29 82.69
C SER A 101 -21.82 57.22 82.72
N ALA A 102 -21.93 58.36 83.43
CA ALA A 102 -20.81 59.28 83.62
C ALA A 102 -19.59 58.64 84.30
N SER A 103 -19.77 57.55 85.06
CA SER A 103 -18.70 56.85 85.77
C SER A 103 -18.20 55.56 85.11
N VAL A 104 -18.96 54.99 84.17
CA VAL A 104 -18.67 53.69 83.53
C VAL A 104 -19.03 53.75 82.06
N LEU A 105 -18.02 53.48 81.22
CA LEU A 105 -18.15 53.27 79.77
C LEU A 105 -17.88 51.77 79.49
N PRO A 106 -18.92 50.95 79.25
CA PRO A 106 -18.75 49.54 78.95
C PRO A 106 -18.43 49.31 77.47
N PHE A 107 -17.46 48.43 77.23
CA PHE A 107 -17.13 47.88 75.92
C PHE A 107 -17.23 46.37 75.99
N PHE A 108 -17.75 45.73 74.95
CA PHE A 108 -17.71 44.28 74.84
C PHE A 108 -17.46 43.89 73.39
N GLY A 109 -16.83 42.74 73.18
CA GLY A 109 -16.35 42.39 71.85
C GLY A 109 -15.77 40.99 71.73
N PHE A 110 -15.47 40.64 70.49
CA PHE A 110 -14.95 39.34 70.08
C PHE A 110 -13.60 39.50 69.38
N TYR A 111 -12.71 38.55 69.62
CA TYR A 111 -11.38 38.51 69.04
C TYR A 111 -11.01 37.09 68.59
N PHE A 112 -10.45 36.98 67.38
CA PHE A 112 -9.89 35.73 66.86
C PHE A 112 -8.55 35.89 66.13
N ILE A 113 -7.80 34.79 66.02
CA ILE A 113 -6.73 34.61 65.03
C ILE A 113 -7.25 33.82 63.84
N ASN A 114 -6.98 34.31 62.62
CA ASN A 114 -7.22 33.56 61.41
C ASN A 114 -6.23 32.38 61.30
N ASN A 115 -6.68 31.16 61.54
CA ASN A 115 -5.91 29.92 61.33
C ASN A 115 -6.57 29.03 60.27
N THR A 116 -7.24 29.63 59.28
CA THR A 116 -7.95 28.92 58.20
C THR A 116 -7.04 28.42 57.08
N GLY A 117 -5.76 28.79 57.09
CA GLY A 117 -4.79 28.49 56.03
C GLY A 117 -4.84 29.47 54.84
N SER A 118 -5.84 30.37 54.77
CA SER A 118 -6.01 31.35 53.69
C SER A 118 -6.23 32.76 54.22
N THR A 119 -6.09 33.78 53.38
CA THR A 119 -6.43 35.16 53.77
C THR A 119 -7.94 35.33 53.78
N ILE A 120 -8.49 35.90 54.87
CA ILE A 120 -9.91 36.27 54.90
C ILE A 120 -10.05 37.62 54.19
N THR A 121 -10.91 37.63 53.16
CA THR A 121 -11.16 38.78 52.27
C THR A 121 -12.45 39.53 52.60
N SER A 122 -13.39 38.87 53.28
CA SER A 122 -14.58 39.50 53.85
C SER A 122 -15.16 38.72 55.02
N LEU A 123 -15.92 39.39 55.89
CA LEU A 123 -16.68 38.80 57.00
C LEU A 123 -18.13 39.26 56.93
N THR A 124 -19.06 38.33 56.76
CA THR A 124 -20.49 38.59 56.96
C THR A 124 -20.79 38.41 58.44
N VAL A 125 -21.12 39.49 59.14
CA VAL A 125 -21.46 39.51 60.57
C VAL A 125 -22.97 39.60 60.71
N THR A 126 -23.53 38.84 61.65
CA THR A 126 -24.96 38.87 62.00
C THR A 126 -25.11 38.77 63.51
N TYR A 127 -26.00 39.56 64.12
CA TYR A 127 -26.37 39.42 65.52
C TYR A 127 -27.76 40.04 65.78
N THR A 128 -28.36 39.73 66.92
CA THR A 128 -29.59 40.37 67.39
C THR A 128 -29.22 41.43 68.42
N GLY A 129 -29.45 42.70 68.12
CA GLY A 129 -29.36 43.76 69.12
C GLY A 129 -30.66 43.85 69.91
N GLU A 130 -30.56 44.06 71.22
CA GLU A 130 -31.71 44.13 72.13
C GLU A 130 -31.58 45.30 73.11
N THR A 131 -32.68 46.02 73.33
CA THR A 131 -32.81 47.02 74.39
C THR A 131 -33.61 46.45 75.54
N TRP A 132 -33.03 46.45 76.73
CA TRP A 132 -33.62 45.96 77.99
C TRP A 132 -34.05 47.08 78.93
N ARG A 133 -33.57 48.30 78.68
CA ARG A 133 -33.96 49.50 79.41
C ARG A 133 -34.01 50.70 78.46
N VAL A 134 -35.14 51.40 78.44
CA VAL A 134 -35.28 52.72 77.81
C VAL A 134 -35.33 53.75 78.93
N ALA A 135 -34.25 54.52 79.05
CA ALA A 135 -34.00 55.40 80.19
C ALA A 135 -34.58 56.81 80.01
N ALA A 136 -34.81 57.24 78.77
CA ALA A 136 -35.42 58.52 78.44
C ALA A 136 -36.44 58.36 77.30
N ALA A 137 -37.66 58.88 77.49
CA ALA A 137 -38.73 58.75 76.50
C ALA A 137 -38.41 59.51 75.19
N ASN A 138 -38.74 58.91 74.05
CA ASN A 138 -38.63 59.46 72.70
C ASN A 138 -37.21 59.88 72.27
N ARG A 139 -36.18 59.31 72.90
CA ARG A 139 -34.77 59.51 72.55
C ARG A 139 -34.23 58.24 71.90
N SER A 140 -33.53 58.38 70.78
CA SER A 140 -32.80 57.27 70.17
C SER A 140 -31.49 57.01 70.89
N ASP A 141 -31.16 55.74 71.04
CA ASP A 141 -29.86 55.24 71.50
C ASP A 141 -29.28 54.23 70.52
N ARG A 142 -28.00 53.92 70.63
CA ARG A 142 -27.38 52.89 69.78
C ARG A 142 -26.14 52.24 70.38
N LEU A 143 -25.88 51.01 69.95
CA LEU A 143 -24.59 50.34 70.08
C LEU A 143 -23.84 50.46 68.77
N ASP A 144 -22.70 51.15 68.80
CA ASP A 144 -21.82 51.40 67.66
C ASP A 144 -20.92 50.18 67.43
N PHE A 145 -21.00 49.57 66.25
CA PHE A 145 -20.17 48.43 65.87
C PHE A 145 -18.85 48.89 65.28
N GLN A 146 -17.75 48.34 65.78
CA GLN A 146 -16.41 48.67 65.30
C GLN A 146 -15.53 47.44 65.15
N TYR A 147 -14.58 47.50 64.22
CA TYR A 147 -13.55 46.46 64.09
C TYR A 147 -12.14 47.04 64.07
N SER A 148 -11.15 46.20 64.38
CA SER A 148 -9.73 46.56 64.33
C SER A 148 -8.86 45.40 63.85
N THR A 149 -7.85 45.73 63.05
CA THR A 149 -6.82 44.79 62.58
C THR A 149 -5.50 44.90 63.35
N ASN A 150 -5.38 45.87 64.26
CA ASN A 150 -4.14 46.12 65.02
C ASN A 150 -4.34 46.29 66.54
N ALA A 151 -5.57 46.13 67.04
CA ALA A 151 -5.86 46.13 68.47
C ALA A 151 -5.14 44.98 69.21
N SER A 152 -4.77 45.24 70.46
CA SER A 152 -4.28 44.22 71.40
C SER A 152 -5.26 43.92 72.54
N SER A 153 -6.26 44.79 72.73
CA SER A 153 -7.37 44.70 73.68
C SER A 153 -8.54 45.58 73.19
N LEU A 154 -9.71 45.50 73.82
CA LEU A 154 -10.90 46.27 73.41
C LEU A 154 -10.75 47.80 73.50
N ASN A 155 -9.69 48.31 74.12
CA ASN A 155 -9.44 49.73 74.36
C ASN A 155 -8.15 50.26 73.71
N THR A 156 -7.45 49.46 72.90
CA THR A 156 -6.23 49.86 72.18
C THR A 156 -6.40 49.73 70.68
N GLY A 157 -5.45 50.25 69.91
CA GLY A 157 -5.45 50.16 68.44
C GLY A 157 -6.34 51.17 67.75
N ASN A 158 -6.42 51.06 66.43
CA ASN A 158 -7.27 51.90 65.59
C ASN A 158 -8.55 51.13 65.28
N TRP A 159 -9.69 51.76 65.52
CA TRP A 159 -11.01 51.16 65.33
C TRP A 159 -11.69 51.81 64.14
N THR A 160 -12.25 50.98 63.26
CA THR A 160 -13.04 51.41 62.10
C THR A 160 -14.51 51.23 62.45
N ASP A 161 -15.26 52.32 62.32
CA ASP A 161 -16.71 52.38 62.54
C ASP A 161 -17.47 51.77 61.37
N VAL A 162 -18.55 51.03 61.64
CA VAL A 162 -19.38 50.41 60.61
C VAL A 162 -20.86 50.63 60.93
N ASP A 163 -21.37 51.81 60.56
CA ASP A 163 -22.74 52.25 60.85
C ASP A 163 -23.83 51.24 60.44
N THR A 164 -23.60 50.48 59.37
CA THR A 164 -24.56 49.46 58.88
C THR A 164 -24.68 48.25 59.80
N LEU A 165 -23.71 48.07 60.70
CA LEU A 165 -23.73 47.06 61.75
C LEU A 165 -24.13 47.66 63.11
N ASP A 166 -24.49 48.94 63.21
CA ASP A 166 -24.97 49.49 64.47
C ASP A 166 -26.35 48.94 64.83
N TYR A 167 -26.57 48.68 66.12
CA TYR A 167 -27.91 48.45 66.62
C TYR A 167 -28.47 49.77 67.16
N ALA A 168 -29.55 50.27 66.55
CA ALA A 168 -30.23 51.47 67.00
C ALA A 168 -31.55 51.14 67.69
N ASN A 169 -31.72 51.67 68.90
CA ASN A 169 -33.02 51.75 69.56
C ASN A 169 -33.74 53.03 69.10
N PRO A 170 -34.86 52.95 68.35
CA PRO A 170 -35.62 54.13 67.97
C PRO A 170 -36.28 54.77 69.19
N GLY A 171 -36.46 56.09 69.16
CA GLY A 171 -37.11 56.82 70.25
C GLY A 171 -38.50 56.25 70.58
N GLN A 172 -38.66 55.80 71.83
CA GLN A 172 -39.87 55.15 72.33
C GLN A 172 -40.14 55.50 73.81
N ALA A 173 -41.24 55.03 74.38
CA ALA A 173 -41.57 55.26 75.79
C ALA A 173 -40.55 54.57 76.74
N THR A 174 -40.37 55.11 77.94
CA THR A 174 -39.53 54.49 78.97
C THR A 174 -40.06 53.11 79.37
N GLY A 175 -39.18 52.13 79.52
CA GLY A 175 -39.53 50.76 79.90
C GLY A 175 -38.30 49.99 80.37
N SER A 176 -38.48 49.01 81.25
CA SER A 176 -37.38 48.19 81.81
C SER A 176 -37.91 46.87 82.37
N GLY A 177 -37.05 45.88 82.59
CA GLY A 177 -37.43 44.59 83.20
C GLY A 177 -37.76 43.48 82.20
N SER A 178 -37.83 43.81 80.91
CA SER A 178 -38.04 42.92 79.77
C SER A 178 -37.40 43.52 78.51
N ILE A 179 -37.38 42.78 77.40
CA ILE A 179 -37.01 43.33 76.09
C ILE A 179 -38.00 44.44 75.71
N GLN A 180 -37.48 45.60 75.32
CA GLN A 180 -38.22 46.78 74.87
C GLN A 180 -38.17 46.90 73.34
N HIS A 181 -37.03 46.57 72.74
CA HIS A 181 -36.83 46.57 71.30
C HIS A 181 -35.80 45.50 70.93
N SER A 182 -35.94 44.90 69.75
CA SER A 182 -34.91 44.05 69.18
C SER A 182 -34.87 44.15 67.66
N ALA A 183 -33.69 43.97 67.10
CA ALA A 183 -33.50 43.91 65.65
C ALA A 183 -32.35 42.98 65.31
N VAL A 184 -32.52 42.19 64.24
CA VAL A 184 -31.42 41.43 63.64
C VAL A 184 -30.65 42.37 62.72
N ILE A 185 -29.36 42.48 62.94
CA ILE A 185 -28.43 43.29 62.16
C ILE A 185 -27.51 42.35 61.39
N SER A 186 -27.32 42.58 60.09
CA SER A 186 -26.42 41.79 59.26
C SER A 186 -25.77 42.61 58.16
N TYR A 187 -24.46 42.45 57.98
CA TYR A 187 -23.70 43.15 56.95
C TYR A 187 -22.40 42.40 56.61
N THR A 188 -21.94 42.56 55.37
CA THR A 188 -20.65 42.01 54.91
C THR A 188 -19.57 43.08 54.91
N LEU A 189 -18.61 42.94 55.81
CA LEU A 189 -17.35 43.66 55.81
C LEU A 189 -16.50 43.19 54.63
N ALA A 190 -16.54 43.92 53.51
CA ALA A 190 -15.76 43.62 52.31
C ALA A 190 -14.37 44.27 52.32
N GLY A 191 -13.44 43.79 51.48
CA GLY A 191 -12.12 44.40 51.30
C GLY A 191 -11.15 44.18 52.47
N LEU A 192 -11.39 43.14 53.28
CA LEU A 192 -10.48 42.74 54.35
C LEU A 192 -9.24 42.04 53.77
N SER A 193 -8.15 42.02 54.53
CA SER A 193 -6.92 41.30 54.18
C SER A 193 -6.30 40.69 55.44
N ILE A 194 -7.06 39.80 56.10
CA ILE A 194 -6.63 39.16 57.35
C ILE A 194 -5.83 37.92 56.98
N SER A 195 -4.50 38.03 56.92
CA SER A 195 -3.62 36.90 56.60
C SER A 195 -3.73 35.77 57.63
N ASN A 196 -3.42 34.53 57.22
CA ASN A 196 -3.29 33.42 58.16
C ASN A 196 -2.24 33.73 59.23
N GLY A 197 -2.55 33.47 60.50
CA GLY A 197 -1.79 33.84 61.69
C GLY A 197 -2.13 35.22 62.28
N ASN A 198 -2.87 36.09 61.58
CA ASN A 198 -3.16 37.45 62.04
C ASN A 198 -4.45 37.55 62.88
N ARG A 199 -4.48 38.59 63.73
CA ARG A 199 -5.56 38.92 64.68
C ARG A 199 -6.64 39.80 64.04
N PHE A 200 -7.89 39.62 64.47
CA PHE A 200 -9.00 40.52 64.12
C PHE A 200 -9.92 40.72 65.34
N PHE A 201 -10.24 41.97 65.64
CA PHE A 201 -11.08 42.38 66.76
C PHE A 201 -12.37 43.01 66.26
N ILE A 202 -13.46 42.72 66.95
CA ILE A 202 -14.79 43.32 66.81
C ILE A 202 -15.22 43.81 68.19
N ARG A 203 -15.86 44.98 68.29
CA ARG A 203 -16.44 45.49 69.53
C ARG A 203 -17.74 46.24 69.28
N TRP A 204 -18.52 46.37 70.35
CA TRP A 204 -19.64 47.29 70.46
C TRP A 204 -19.32 48.34 71.51
N THR A 205 -19.62 49.58 71.20
CA THR A 205 -19.48 50.72 72.12
C THR A 205 -20.80 51.44 72.23
N ASP A 206 -21.22 51.76 73.43
CA ASP A 206 -22.45 52.52 73.67
C ASP A 206 -22.27 53.97 73.17
N PHE A 207 -23.22 54.47 72.37
CA PHE A 207 -23.22 55.86 71.94
C PHE A 207 -23.71 56.74 73.08
N ASN A 208 -22.86 57.65 73.56
CA ASN A 208 -23.22 58.54 74.65
C ASN A 208 -24.38 59.48 74.28
N ALA A 209 -25.59 59.10 74.66
CA ALA A 209 -26.76 59.85 74.33
C ALA A 209 -27.07 60.92 75.38
N SER A 210 -27.88 61.91 75.00
CA SER A 210 -28.25 62.97 75.94
C SER A 210 -29.15 62.42 77.05
N GLY A 211 -28.68 62.47 78.29
CA GLY A 211 -29.44 62.04 79.47
C GLY A 211 -28.89 60.74 80.05
N SER A 212 -29.76 59.90 80.61
CA SER A 212 -29.38 58.54 80.98
C SER A 212 -29.45 57.65 79.75
N ASP A 213 -28.40 56.87 79.52
CA ASP A 213 -28.33 55.89 78.43
C ASP A 213 -29.23 54.67 78.69
N ASP A 214 -29.56 54.00 77.60
CA ASP A 214 -30.36 52.78 77.57
C ASP A 214 -29.51 51.57 78.00
N GLY A 215 -30.18 50.48 78.37
CA GLY A 215 -29.53 49.20 78.62
C GLY A 215 -29.63 48.36 77.38
N MET A 216 -28.53 48.18 76.67
CA MET A 216 -28.50 47.50 75.37
C MET A 216 -27.49 46.37 75.35
N GLY A 217 -27.77 45.32 74.59
CA GLY A 217 -26.86 44.19 74.42
C GLY A 217 -27.05 43.48 73.10
N ILE A 218 -26.19 42.49 72.87
CA ILE A 218 -26.20 41.63 71.70
C ILE A 218 -26.50 40.18 72.09
N ASP A 219 -27.16 39.49 71.17
CA ASP A 219 -27.50 38.08 71.22
C ASP A 219 -27.25 37.42 69.86
N ASP A 220 -27.22 36.08 69.83
CA ASP A 220 -27.17 35.27 68.61
C ASP A 220 -26.11 35.74 67.58
N PHE A 221 -24.93 36.14 68.06
CA PHE A 221 -23.84 36.59 67.20
C PHE A 221 -23.33 35.46 66.33
N SER A 222 -23.10 35.74 65.05
CA SER A 222 -22.41 34.84 64.14
C SER A 222 -21.63 35.62 63.09
N PHE A 223 -20.61 34.98 62.52
CA PHE A 223 -20.04 35.45 61.27
C PHE A 223 -19.69 34.31 60.32
N THR A 224 -19.62 34.63 59.03
CA THR A 224 -19.05 33.77 57.98
C THR A 224 -17.95 34.52 57.22
N ALA A 225 -16.77 33.92 57.10
CA ALA A 225 -15.59 34.42 56.43
C ALA A 225 -15.50 33.92 54.99
N SER A 226 -15.13 34.82 54.07
CA SER A 226 -14.77 34.47 52.69
C SER A 226 -13.26 34.38 52.55
N LEU A 227 -12.76 33.21 52.13
CA LEU A 227 -11.33 32.93 52.01
C LEU A 227 -10.84 33.23 50.58
N SER A 228 -9.61 33.72 50.45
CA SER A 228 -8.91 33.73 49.17
C SER A 228 -8.74 32.30 48.66
N ALA A 229 -9.06 32.05 47.39
CA ALA A 229 -8.78 30.75 46.81
C ALA A 229 -7.26 30.46 46.82
N SER A 230 -6.87 29.20 47.03
CA SER A 230 -5.48 28.73 46.99
C SER A 230 -5.39 27.49 46.10
N SER A 231 -4.28 27.36 45.38
CA SER A 231 -3.98 26.16 44.60
C SER A 231 -3.71 24.96 45.49
N SER A 232 -4.03 23.77 44.98
CA SER A 232 -3.63 22.45 45.50
C SER A 232 -2.65 21.78 44.55
N GLU A 233 -1.79 20.88 45.07
CA GLU A 233 -0.86 20.12 44.22
C GLU A 233 -1.59 19.26 43.19
N ASN A 234 -2.80 18.79 43.51
CA ASN A 234 -3.63 17.96 42.62
C ASN A 234 -4.58 18.79 41.73
N ASP A 235 -4.39 20.10 41.63
CA ASP A 235 -5.20 20.91 40.70
C ASP A 235 -4.84 20.57 39.24
N TYR A 236 -5.69 21.00 38.32
CA TYR A 236 -5.32 21.18 36.92
C TYR A 236 -4.52 22.47 36.80
N PHE A 237 -3.40 22.44 36.08
CA PHE A 237 -2.56 23.61 35.84
C PHE A 237 -2.49 23.94 34.36
N ARG A 238 -2.43 25.22 34.03
CA ARG A 238 -2.14 25.68 32.67
C ARG A 238 -1.35 26.97 32.66
N SER A 239 -0.51 27.13 31.66
CA SER A 239 0.25 28.38 31.47
C SER A 239 -0.69 29.57 31.24
N ALA A 240 -0.64 30.55 32.13
CA ALA A 240 -1.33 31.82 32.02
C ALA A 240 -0.68 32.70 30.95
N ILE A 241 0.66 32.73 30.97
CA ILE A 241 1.53 33.59 30.17
C ILE A 241 2.81 32.85 29.80
N THR A 242 3.63 33.45 28.93
CA THR A 242 5.03 33.04 28.73
C THR A 242 5.86 33.35 29.97
N GLY A 243 6.68 32.40 30.43
CA GLY A 243 7.44 32.56 31.66
C GLY A 243 8.30 31.36 32.05
N ASP A 244 8.84 31.40 33.27
CA ASP A 244 9.60 30.29 33.85
C ASP A 244 8.66 29.29 34.54
N TRP A 245 8.94 27.99 34.44
CA TRP A 245 8.17 26.93 35.09
C TRP A 245 8.06 27.14 36.60
N ASN A 246 9.16 27.55 37.25
CA ASN A 246 9.24 27.72 38.70
C ASN A 246 8.72 29.08 39.19
N ASN A 247 8.07 29.86 38.33
CA ASN A 247 7.38 31.09 38.70
C ASN A 247 5.87 30.85 38.72
N THR A 248 5.24 31.00 39.89
CA THR A 248 3.77 30.84 40.06
C THR A 248 2.97 31.78 39.16
N ALA A 249 3.49 32.95 38.80
CA ALA A 249 2.85 33.89 37.89
C ALA A 249 2.73 33.37 36.45
N THR A 250 3.51 32.34 36.07
CA THR A 250 3.39 31.65 34.78
C THR A 250 2.11 30.83 34.71
N TRP A 251 1.49 30.48 35.84
CA TRP A 251 0.45 29.46 35.93
C TRP A 251 -0.89 29.99 36.44
N GLN A 252 -1.95 29.33 35.96
CA GLN A 252 -3.25 29.29 36.62
C GLN A 252 -3.51 27.86 37.09
N SER A 253 -4.22 27.71 38.20
CA SER A 253 -4.71 26.42 38.68
C SER A 253 -6.24 26.38 38.74
N SER A 254 -6.80 25.17 38.74
CA SER A 254 -8.23 24.92 38.83
C SER A 254 -8.50 23.55 39.45
N PRO A 255 -9.28 23.44 40.54
CA PRO A 255 -9.66 22.14 41.10
C PRO A 255 -10.64 21.35 40.22
N ASP A 256 -11.43 22.04 39.39
CA ASP A 256 -12.54 21.48 38.61
C ASP A 256 -12.30 21.53 37.08
N ASN A 257 -11.14 22.03 36.65
CA ASN A 257 -10.77 22.27 35.25
C ASN A 257 -11.71 23.27 34.51
N ILE A 258 -12.55 24.01 35.25
CA ILE A 258 -13.54 24.94 34.70
C ILE A 258 -13.27 26.36 35.20
N ASN A 259 -13.14 26.52 36.51
CA ASN A 259 -12.92 27.80 37.18
C ASN A 259 -11.44 27.97 37.49
N TRP A 260 -10.81 28.91 36.81
CA TRP A 260 -9.37 29.13 36.88
C TRP A 260 -9.02 30.34 37.71
N MET A 261 -7.99 30.19 38.54
CA MET A 261 -7.45 31.24 39.39
C MET A 261 -5.95 31.42 39.14
N VAL A 262 -5.39 32.57 39.53
CA VAL A 262 -3.94 32.76 39.55
C VAL A 262 -3.34 31.72 40.49
N SER A 263 -2.34 30.98 40.01
CA SER A 263 -1.78 29.89 40.80
C SER A 263 -0.97 30.42 41.98
N THR A 264 -1.15 29.81 43.15
CA THR A 264 -0.28 30.01 44.32
C THR A 264 0.81 28.96 44.44
N LEU A 265 0.76 27.91 43.59
CA LEU A 265 1.75 26.84 43.49
C LEU A 265 2.34 26.75 42.08
N VAL A 266 3.48 26.08 41.95
CA VAL A 266 4.01 25.67 40.64
C VAL A 266 3.57 24.22 40.38
N PRO A 267 3.21 23.85 39.14
CA PRO A 267 2.85 22.47 38.84
C PRO A 267 4.03 21.53 39.04
N ASN A 268 3.70 20.31 39.47
CA ASN A 268 4.63 19.20 39.69
C ASN A 268 3.97 17.87 39.24
N GLU A 269 4.57 16.73 39.57
CA GLU A 269 4.09 15.40 39.22
C GLU A 269 2.73 15.01 39.84
N ASN A 270 2.23 15.75 40.84
CA ASN A 270 0.95 15.44 41.49
C ASN A 270 -0.24 16.13 40.81
N ALA A 271 0.00 17.05 39.87
CA ALA A 271 -1.05 17.76 39.14
C ALA A 271 -1.95 16.78 38.35
N ASN A 272 -3.26 17.04 38.32
CA ASN A 272 -4.18 16.22 37.50
C ASN A 272 -3.85 16.30 36.00
N ALA A 273 -3.42 17.48 35.54
CA ALA A 273 -2.85 17.71 34.22
C ALA A 273 -2.11 19.06 34.21
N ILE A 274 -1.13 19.18 33.32
CA ILE A 274 -0.38 20.42 33.10
C ILE A 274 -0.50 20.79 31.61
N ILE A 275 -0.92 22.01 31.29
CA ILE A 275 -1.12 22.44 29.90
C ILE A 275 -0.25 23.65 29.56
N ILE A 276 0.64 23.49 28.58
CA ILE A 276 1.30 24.61 27.90
C ILE A 276 0.39 25.05 26.77
N ARG A 277 -0.26 26.20 26.94
CA ARG A 277 -1.29 26.69 26.06
C ARG A 277 -0.70 27.27 24.77
N ASN A 278 -1.53 27.30 23.74
CA ASN A 278 -1.21 27.94 22.47
C ASN A 278 -0.62 29.35 22.64
N GLY A 279 0.55 29.58 22.01
CA GLY A 279 1.25 30.86 22.01
C GLY A 279 2.13 31.12 23.22
N ASN A 280 2.04 30.31 24.28
CA ASN A 280 2.87 30.45 25.46
C ASN A 280 4.17 29.66 25.32
N THR A 281 5.27 30.29 25.74
CA THR A 281 6.56 29.62 25.94
C THR A 281 6.83 29.47 27.44
N VAL A 282 6.97 28.24 27.92
CA VAL A 282 7.39 27.96 29.29
C VAL A 282 8.82 27.45 29.28
N THR A 283 9.68 28.04 30.10
CA THR A 283 11.09 27.66 30.22
C THR A 283 11.35 26.97 31.55
N ILE A 284 11.99 25.81 31.51
CA ILE A 284 12.55 25.14 32.68
C ILE A 284 14.00 25.61 32.80
N SER A 285 14.29 26.45 33.79
CA SER A 285 15.64 26.96 34.10
C SER A 285 16.28 26.31 35.33
N SER A 286 15.46 25.70 36.20
CA SER A 286 15.86 24.90 37.36
C SER A 286 15.04 23.61 37.41
N ALA A 287 15.37 22.70 38.34
CA ALA A 287 14.71 21.39 38.42
C ALA A 287 13.18 21.52 38.46
N ALA A 288 12.50 20.66 37.71
CA ALA A 288 11.05 20.60 37.60
C ALA A 288 10.61 19.16 37.36
N SER A 289 9.34 18.87 37.63
CA SER A 289 8.74 17.56 37.42
C SER A 289 7.35 17.70 36.81
N ALA A 290 6.91 16.67 36.11
CA ALA A 290 5.57 16.60 35.54
C ALA A 290 5.11 15.15 35.41
N ASP A 291 3.79 14.98 35.57
CA ASP A 291 2.99 13.89 35.05
C ASP A 291 1.83 14.54 34.27
N GLN A 292 1.36 13.92 33.19
CA GLN A 292 0.27 14.42 32.34
C GLN A 292 0.48 15.85 31.79
N LEU A 293 1.61 16.09 31.11
CA LEU A 293 1.91 17.36 30.47
C LEU A 293 1.47 17.38 28.99
N ILE A 294 0.66 18.36 28.62
CA ILE A 294 0.23 18.59 27.24
C ILE A 294 0.85 19.89 26.72
N ILE A 295 1.52 19.82 25.58
CA ILE A 295 1.98 20.98 24.82
C ILE A 295 1.03 21.16 23.63
N GLU A 296 0.15 22.16 23.72
CA GLU A 296 -0.83 22.48 22.68
C GLU A 296 -0.15 23.04 21.42
N ASN A 297 -0.93 23.16 20.33
CA ASN A 297 -0.50 23.82 19.11
C ASN A 297 0.11 25.20 19.39
N ALA A 298 1.31 25.46 18.86
CA ALA A 298 2.12 26.66 19.09
C ALA A 298 2.50 26.95 20.56
N GLY A 299 2.21 26.04 21.49
CA GLY A 299 2.81 26.02 22.82
C GLY A 299 4.27 25.52 22.74
N ILE A 300 5.14 26.08 23.57
CA ILE A 300 6.57 25.73 23.58
C ILE A 300 7.03 25.46 25.01
N LEU A 301 7.59 24.27 25.26
CA LEU A 301 8.35 23.98 26.46
C LEU A 301 9.85 23.97 26.13
N ILE A 302 10.65 24.74 26.87
CA ILE A 302 12.10 24.79 26.70
C ILE A 302 12.79 24.26 27.96
N ASN A 303 13.41 23.09 27.88
CA ASN A 303 14.29 22.58 28.92
C ASN A 303 15.71 23.17 28.75
N SER A 304 15.99 24.27 29.44
CA SER A 304 17.23 25.05 29.31
C SER A 304 18.17 24.94 30.52
N GLY A 305 17.69 24.46 31.66
CA GLY A 305 18.45 24.29 32.90
C GLY A 305 17.74 23.34 33.88
N GLY A 306 18.47 22.87 34.89
CA GLY A 306 17.96 21.86 35.83
C GLY A 306 17.76 20.46 35.23
N ILE A 307 17.29 19.53 36.07
CA ILE A 307 16.81 18.20 35.64
C ILE A 307 15.29 18.30 35.52
N PHE A 308 14.74 17.90 34.36
CA PHE A 308 13.29 17.79 34.19
C PHE A 308 12.89 16.33 34.38
N THR A 309 12.22 16.00 35.48
CA THR A 309 11.84 14.61 35.79
C THR A 309 10.44 14.32 35.27
N ILE A 310 10.33 13.33 34.39
CA ILE A 310 9.05 12.83 33.87
C ILE A 310 8.65 11.64 34.72
N HIS A 311 7.53 11.77 35.42
CA HIS A 311 6.97 10.69 36.24
C HIS A 311 6.00 9.85 35.41
N ASP A 312 5.86 8.59 35.81
CA ASP A 312 4.96 7.62 35.17
C ASP A 312 3.59 7.69 35.85
N GLY A 313 2.56 7.95 35.05
CA GLY A 313 1.17 8.02 35.45
C GLY A 313 0.28 7.10 34.60
N ALA A 314 -1.00 7.44 34.51
CA ALA A 314 -1.91 6.74 33.63
C ALA A 314 -1.86 7.32 32.20
N GLY A 315 -1.37 6.55 31.23
CA GLY A 315 -1.36 6.95 29.81
C GLY A 315 -0.01 7.54 29.38
N ASP A 316 -0.05 8.47 28.42
CA ASP A 316 1.15 9.18 27.96
C ASP A 316 1.46 10.34 28.93
N ASP A 317 2.70 10.49 29.38
CA ASP A 317 3.06 11.45 30.44
C ASP A 317 3.44 12.83 29.89
N ILE A 318 3.95 12.87 28.66
CA ILE A 318 4.05 14.11 27.86
C ILE A 318 3.42 13.89 26.50
N ILE A 319 2.54 14.79 26.09
CA ILE A 319 1.93 14.83 24.76
C ILE A 319 2.32 16.12 24.06
N ILE A 320 3.04 16.00 22.93
CA ILE A 320 3.34 17.11 22.02
C ILE A 320 2.32 17.07 20.88
N GLN A 321 1.35 17.98 20.89
CA GLN A 321 0.31 18.06 19.86
C GLN A 321 0.85 18.64 18.54
N ASP A 322 0.03 18.61 17.49
CA ASP A 322 0.34 19.26 16.20
C ASP A 322 0.71 20.74 16.42
N GLY A 323 1.90 21.13 15.97
CA GLY A 323 2.47 22.47 16.15
C GLY A 323 3.01 22.78 17.54
N GLY A 324 2.83 21.89 18.53
CA GLY A 324 3.46 22.00 19.84
C GLY A 324 4.95 21.66 19.79
N VAL A 325 5.75 22.24 20.70
CA VAL A 325 7.21 22.08 20.68
C VAL A 325 7.79 21.79 22.06
N LEU A 326 8.56 20.71 22.17
CA LEU A 326 9.47 20.46 23.29
C LEU A 326 10.91 20.68 22.83
N THR A 327 11.64 21.62 23.45
CA THR A 327 13.04 21.91 23.15
C THR A 327 13.97 21.40 24.24
N LEU A 328 14.90 20.53 23.89
CA LEU A 328 16.00 20.05 24.74
C LEU A 328 17.25 20.92 24.51
N ALA A 329 17.51 21.86 25.42
CA ALA A 329 18.58 22.87 25.31
C ALA A 329 19.66 22.77 26.42
N THR A 330 19.53 21.86 27.37
CA THR A 330 20.53 21.56 28.42
C THR A 330 21.28 20.25 28.13
N THR A 331 22.32 19.90 28.89
CA THR A 331 22.99 18.58 28.82
C THR A 331 22.40 17.55 29.76
N ALA A 332 21.67 17.98 30.81
CA ALA A 332 21.09 17.08 31.81
C ALA A 332 19.87 16.30 31.29
N GLY A 333 19.15 16.86 30.32
CA GLY A 333 18.00 16.23 29.69
C GLY A 333 16.83 15.95 30.60
N PRO A 334 15.73 15.43 30.03
CA PRO A 334 14.67 14.83 30.82
C PRO A 334 15.20 13.56 31.50
N SER A 335 14.98 13.45 32.80
CA SER A 335 15.16 12.21 33.55
C SER A 335 13.82 11.47 33.58
N PHE A 336 13.83 10.20 33.22
CA PHE A 336 12.63 9.36 33.29
C PHE A 336 12.59 8.70 34.67
N GLY A 337 11.52 8.93 35.42
CA GLY A 337 11.29 8.37 36.75
C GLY A 337 11.14 6.84 36.75
N ALA A 338 10.90 6.26 37.92
CA ALA A 338 10.57 4.84 38.02
C ALA A 338 9.24 4.53 37.31
N GLY A 339 9.14 3.38 36.65
CA GLY A 339 7.99 3.01 35.81
C GLY A 339 8.35 2.95 34.33
N THR A 340 7.40 3.29 33.46
CA THR A 340 7.58 3.38 32.00
C THR A 340 7.14 4.72 31.39
N PRO A 341 7.65 5.87 31.89
CA PRO A 341 7.16 7.16 31.41
C PRO A 341 7.53 7.42 29.94
N THR A 342 6.67 8.16 29.26
CA THR A 342 6.67 8.34 27.81
C THR A 342 6.53 9.80 27.39
N VAL A 343 7.11 10.11 26.24
CA VAL A 343 6.93 11.35 25.50
C VAL A 343 6.33 10.99 24.14
N SER A 344 5.04 11.29 23.98
CA SER A 344 4.26 11.05 22.77
C SER A 344 4.31 12.28 21.86
N ILE A 345 4.86 12.10 20.66
CA ILE A 345 4.97 13.17 19.65
C ILE A 345 3.95 12.88 18.55
N ASN A 346 2.86 13.63 18.56
CA ASN A 346 1.79 13.49 17.57
C ASN A 346 2.22 14.03 16.20
N GLY A 347 1.43 13.73 15.17
CA GLY A 347 1.66 14.27 13.83
C GLY A 347 1.76 15.80 13.86
N GLY A 348 2.83 16.35 13.27
CA GLY A 348 3.13 17.79 13.31
C GLY A 348 3.73 18.31 14.62
N GLY A 349 3.72 17.54 15.70
CA GLY A 349 4.42 17.86 16.94
C GLY A 349 5.94 17.81 16.78
N ILE A 350 6.66 18.69 17.48
CA ILE A 350 8.10 18.89 17.30
C ILE A 350 8.86 18.59 18.59
N LEU A 351 9.73 17.58 18.55
CA LEU A 351 10.79 17.39 19.53
C LEU A 351 12.08 18.01 18.98
N ARG A 352 12.53 19.11 19.59
CA ARG A 352 13.68 19.89 19.14
C ARG A 352 14.90 19.63 20.00
N ILE A 353 16.02 19.25 19.37
CA ILE A 353 17.33 19.10 19.99
C ILE A 353 18.17 20.34 19.69
N SER A 354 18.49 21.10 20.73
CA SER A 354 19.35 22.30 20.67
C SER A 354 20.61 22.17 21.55
N ARG A 355 20.94 20.95 21.98
CA ARG A 355 22.17 20.62 22.70
C ARG A 355 22.63 19.20 22.37
N THR A 356 23.94 18.94 22.43
CA THR A 356 24.52 17.62 22.15
C THR A 356 24.20 16.61 23.24
N GLY A 357 24.24 15.30 22.92
CA GLY A 357 24.12 14.21 23.91
C GLY A 357 22.84 13.38 23.81
N TYR A 358 21.89 13.77 22.96
CA TYR A 358 20.56 13.14 22.89
C TYR A 358 20.36 12.10 21.79
N THR A 359 21.29 12.00 20.84
CA THR A 359 21.06 11.24 19.60
C THR A 359 21.71 9.85 19.60
N GLY A 360 22.14 9.34 20.76
CA GLY A 360 22.83 8.05 20.85
C GLY A 360 21.99 6.88 20.34
N ASN A 361 22.65 5.77 19.97
CA ASN A 361 21.93 4.58 19.51
C ASN A 361 21.12 3.96 20.67
N GLY A 362 19.82 3.72 20.47
CA GLY A 362 18.91 3.18 21.48
C GLY A 362 18.77 4.03 22.77
N THR A 363 19.29 5.25 22.77
CA THR A 363 19.39 6.14 23.94
C THR A 363 18.91 7.54 23.58
N GLY A 364 18.63 8.37 24.59
CA GLY A 364 18.08 9.70 24.39
C GLY A 364 16.80 9.65 23.54
N VAL A 365 16.72 10.47 22.50
CA VAL A 365 15.55 10.58 21.60
C VAL A 365 15.27 9.32 20.76
N ASN A 366 16.18 8.34 20.79
CA ASN A 366 16.03 7.04 20.14
C ASN A 366 15.65 5.92 21.12
N SER A 367 15.37 6.21 22.39
CA SER A 367 14.88 5.22 23.34
C SER A 367 13.39 4.89 23.10
N SER A 368 12.89 3.83 23.74
CA SER A 368 11.46 3.48 23.72
C SER A 368 10.56 4.46 24.46
N ALA A 369 11.13 5.36 25.26
CA ALA A 369 10.36 6.38 25.97
C ALA A 369 9.85 7.49 25.03
N TYR A 370 10.42 7.65 23.83
CA TYR A 370 9.94 8.59 22.84
C TYR A 370 9.08 7.88 21.78
N ILE A 371 7.79 8.17 21.78
CA ILE A 371 6.79 7.56 20.90
C ILE A 371 6.51 8.51 19.74
N TYR A 372 7.00 8.18 18.55
CA TYR A 372 6.83 8.99 17.35
C TYR A 372 5.62 8.50 16.54
N GLN A 373 4.65 9.39 16.34
CA GLN A 373 3.51 9.13 15.45
C GLN A 373 3.80 9.52 14.01
N ASP A 374 2.90 9.17 13.09
CA ASP A 374 3.04 9.52 11.67
C ASP A 374 3.09 11.05 11.50
N GLY A 375 4.05 11.54 10.73
CA GLY A 375 4.23 12.98 10.52
C GLY A 375 4.79 13.77 11.71
N SER A 376 5.15 13.12 12.83
CA SER A 376 5.88 13.75 13.93
C SER A 376 7.27 14.21 13.49
N ILE A 377 7.85 15.20 14.17
CA ILE A 377 9.11 15.81 13.77
C ILE A 377 10.13 15.73 14.91
N LEU A 378 11.28 15.11 14.63
CA LEU A 378 12.51 15.30 15.39
C LEU A 378 13.33 16.38 14.69
N GLU A 379 13.55 17.53 15.33
CA GLU A 379 14.27 18.66 14.77
C GLU A 379 15.63 18.86 15.45
N TYR A 380 16.71 18.81 14.69
CA TYR A 380 18.07 18.99 15.19
C TYR A 380 18.66 20.31 14.69
N THR A 381 18.97 21.21 15.62
CA THR A 381 19.30 22.61 15.31
C THR A 381 20.80 22.93 15.37
N LEU A 382 21.64 21.94 15.68
CA LEU A 382 23.08 22.13 15.87
C LEU A 382 23.87 21.93 14.58
N SER A 383 25.00 22.61 14.48
CA SER A 383 25.98 22.42 13.39
C SER A 383 26.94 21.24 13.62
N SER A 384 27.04 20.74 14.85
CA SER A 384 27.77 19.50 15.16
C SER A 384 27.08 18.30 14.53
N SER A 385 27.84 17.25 14.20
CA SER A 385 27.23 15.99 13.75
C SER A 385 26.35 15.38 14.85
N PHE A 386 25.14 14.97 14.47
CA PHE A 386 24.36 14.01 15.25
C PHE A 386 25.05 12.63 15.25
N ALA A 387 24.66 11.74 16.18
CA ALA A 387 25.23 10.40 16.19
C ALA A 387 24.71 9.63 14.97
N ALA A 388 25.62 9.23 14.08
CA ALA A 388 25.27 8.59 12.82
C ALA A 388 25.84 7.18 12.71
N SER A 389 27.05 6.91 13.21
CA SER A 389 27.65 5.58 13.15
C SER A 389 26.89 4.57 14.01
N GLY A 390 26.20 3.61 13.39
CA GLY A 390 25.44 2.56 14.07
C GLY A 390 24.12 3.04 14.70
N ALA A 391 23.70 4.29 14.45
CA ALA A 391 22.50 4.85 15.03
C ALA A 391 21.27 4.56 14.15
N THR A 392 20.18 4.14 14.81
CA THR A 392 18.85 4.05 14.21
C THR A 392 17.94 5.11 14.82
N TYR A 393 17.49 6.05 13.99
CA TYR A 393 16.48 7.03 14.34
C TYR A 393 15.09 6.45 14.13
N PHE A 394 14.20 6.70 15.09
CA PHE A 394 12.87 6.10 15.17
C PHE A 394 12.91 4.57 15.18
N PRO A 395 13.67 3.93 16.09
CA PRO A 395 13.84 2.48 16.07
C PRO A 395 12.54 1.70 16.35
N ASN A 396 11.57 2.35 17.00
CA ASN A 396 10.34 1.70 17.49
C ASN A 396 9.12 1.91 16.58
N VAL A 397 9.26 2.56 15.42
CA VAL A 397 8.12 2.80 14.52
C VAL A 397 7.93 1.65 13.52
N ASN A 398 6.66 1.32 13.24
CA ASN A 398 6.30 0.34 12.22
C ASN A 398 6.50 0.90 10.79
N ALA A 399 6.19 0.10 9.76
CA ALA A 399 6.38 0.48 8.36
C ALA A 399 5.47 1.62 7.86
N SER A 400 4.26 1.75 8.43
CA SER A 400 3.27 2.75 8.04
C SER A 400 3.43 4.09 8.77
N THR A 401 4.07 4.10 9.93
CA THR A 401 4.38 5.32 10.69
C THR A 401 5.64 5.97 10.12
N ILE A 402 5.50 7.18 9.56
CA ILE A 402 6.57 7.91 8.85
C ILE A 402 6.86 9.25 9.55
N PRO A 403 7.69 9.25 10.60
CA PRO A 403 8.18 10.48 11.23
C PRO A 403 9.21 11.19 10.34
N VAL A 404 9.50 12.44 10.67
CA VAL A 404 10.46 13.30 9.96
C VAL A 404 11.65 13.58 10.86
N PHE A 405 12.86 13.29 10.39
CA PHE A 405 14.09 13.77 11.01
C PHE A 405 14.58 15.01 10.24
N ARG A 406 14.45 16.18 10.86
CA ARG A 406 14.79 17.48 10.28
C ARG A 406 16.11 18.00 10.85
N THR A 407 16.98 18.54 9.99
CA THR A 407 18.18 19.30 10.42
C THR A 407 18.10 20.73 9.93
N THR A 408 18.30 21.72 10.80
CA THR A 408 18.15 23.14 10.42
C THR A 408 19.46 23.89 10.23
N ALA A 409 20.55 23.47 10.89
CA ALA A 409 21.88 24.03 10.70
C ALA A 409 22.71 23.25 9.67
N ASN A 410 23.80 23.85 9.21
CA ASN A 410 24.76 23.18 8.34
C ASN A 410 25.59 22.17 9.15
N ILE A 411 25.68 20.93 8.69
CA ILE A 411 26.38 19.82 9.36
C ILE A 411 27.44 19.23 8.41
N THR A 412 28.66 19.05 8.90
CA THR A 412 29.74 18.42 8.12
C THR A 412 30.14 17.08 8.74
N GLY A 413 30.30 16.05 7.92
CA GLY A 413 30.88 14.78 8.32
C GLY A 413 29.96 13.89 9.18
N ALA A 414 28.67 13.84 8.90
CA ALA A 414 27.77 12.89 9.56
C ALA A 414 28.04 11.44 9.09
N GLY A 415 28.43 10.54 9.99
CA GLY A 415 28.54 9.11 9.67
C GLY A 415 29.72 8.41 10.33
N GLY A 416 29.99 7.17 9.91
CA GLY A 416 31.07 6.34 10.41
C GLY A 416 31.12 4.98 9.70
N ALA A 417 31.86 4.02 10.27
CA ALA A 417 32.01 2.69 9.69
C ALA A 417 30.73 1.85 9.73
N ASN A 418 29.87 2.08 10.72
CA ASN A 418 28.61 1.35 10.89
C ASN A 418 27.44 2.09 10.23
N PRO A 419 26.40 1.36 9.77
CA PRO A 419 25.26 1.98 9.08
C PRO A 419 24.53 3.03 9.93
N THR A 420 23.96 4.03 9.26
CA THR A 420 22.99 4.97 9.82
C THR A 420 21.62 4.63 9.26
N VAL A 421 20.60 4.51 10.11
CA VAL A 421 19.23 4.23 9.67
C VAL A 421 18.31 5.33 10.17
N ILE A 422 17.51 5.90 9.28
CA ILE A 422 16.42 6.81 9.61
C ILE A 422 15.13 6.11 9.18
N ASN A 423 14.38 5.59 10.16
CA ASN A 423 13.07 4.94 9.93
C ASN A 423 11.98 6.00 9.71
N GLY A 424 12.19 6.89 8.75
CA GLY A 424 11.32 8.02 8.47
C GLY A 424 11.78 8.76 7.22
N ILE A 425 11.33 10.00 7.06
CA ILE A 425 11.81 10.91 6.03
C ILE A 425 12.95 11.76 6.62
N PHE A 426 14.03 11.91 5.89
CA PHE A 426 15.09 12.85 6.23
C PHE A 426 14.85 14.20 5.55
N GLU A 427 14.82 15.28 6.35
CA GLU A 427 14.51 16.64 5.92
C GLU A 427 15.61 17.64 6.28
N PRO A 428 16.68 17.72 5.48
CA PRO A 428 17.68 18.76 5.67
C PRO A 428 17.15 20.11 5.18
N ILE A 429 17.11 21.08 6.08
CA ILE A 429 16.92 22.50 5.76
C ILE A 429 18.29 23.17 5.62
N GLY A 430 19.22 22.89 6.54
CA GLY A 430 20.64 23.21 6.41
C GLY A 430 21.39 22.19 5.56
N ASN A 431 22.51 22.59 4.96
CA ASN A 431 23.35 21.70 4.15
C ASN A 431 24.01 20.62 5.01
N ILE A 432 24.11 19.40 4.51
CA ILE A 432 24.73 18.29 5.22
C ILE A 432 25.70 17.50 4.34
N SER A 433 26.86 17.11 4.89
CA SER A 433 27.71 16.08 4.29
C SER A 433 27.71 14.80 5.13
N PHE A 434 27.64 13.65 4.47
CA PHE A 434 27.77 12.33 5.09
C PHE A 434 29.11 11.70 4.74
N GLN A 435 29.75 11.06 5.72
CA GLN A 435 31.04 10.37 5.59
C GLN A 435 31.01 8.95 6.15
N GLY A 436 32.12 8.23 5.99
CA GLY A 436 32.32 6.89 6.57
C GLY A 436 31.55 5.76 5.85
N ALA A 437 32.19 4.60 5.75
CA ALA A 437 31.80 3.50 4.86
C ALA A 437 30.43 2.87 5.16
N GLY A 438 29.84 3.11 6.33
CA GLY A 438 28.52 2.59 6.68
C GLY A 438 27.43 3.14 5.76
N ILE A 439 26.49 2.28 5.36
CA ILE A 439 25.33 2.65 4.53
C ILE A 439 24.46 3.70 5.26
N LYS A 440 23.92 4.67 4.52
CA LYS A 440 22.96 5.65 5.04
C LYS A 440 21.57 5.31 4.50
N THR A 441 20.71 4.74 5.35
CA THR A 441 19.37 4.34 4.98
C THR A 441 18.37 5.44 5.34
N PHE A 442 17.76 6.04 4.33
CA PHE A 442 16.65 6.98 4.44
C PHE A 442 15.37 6.21 4.11
N ARG A 443 14.83 5.47 5.08
CA ARG A 443 13.80 4.44 4.83
C ARG A 443 12.67 4.96 3.95
N ASN A 444 12.03 6.07 4.35
CA ASN A 444 10.92 6.66 3.61
C ASN A 444 11.36 7.81 2.69
N GLY A 445 12.66 8.04 2.58
CA GLY A 445 13.28 8.93 1.61
C GLY A 445 13.67 10.30 2.16
N ILE A 446 13.79 11.27 1.26
CA ILE A 446 14.43 12.57 1.48
C ILE A 446 13.53 13.66 0.92
N LYS A 447 13.21 14.68 1.72
CA LYS A 447 12.53 15.91 1.27
C LYS A 447 13.14 17.10 2.03
N GLY A 448 13.79 18.05 1.36
CA GLY A 448 14.42 19.17 2.06
C GLY A 448 15.06 20.21 1.13
N SER A 449 15.29 21.41 1.64
CA SER A 449 15.92 22.51 0.89
C SER A 449 17.44 22.52 0.98
N GLY A 450 18.01 21.89 2.00
CA GLY A 450 19.45 21.78 2.21
C GLY A 450 20.11 20.80 1.24
N ASN A 451 21.30 21.15 0.77
CA ASN A 451 22.11 20.27 -0.06
C ASN A 451 22.62 19.09 0.75
N ILE A 452 22.60 17.89 0.17
CA ILE A 452 23.16 16.68 0.77
C ILE A 452 24.38 16.27 -0.05
N THR A 453 25.52 16.10 0.60
CA THR A 453 26.75 15.61 -0.01
C THR A 453 27.09 14.22 0.52
N GLN A 454 27.30 13.27 -0.38
CA GLN A 454 27.94 12.00 -0.09
C GLN A 454 29.45 12.20 -0.26
N ASP A 455 30.18 12.29 0.85
CA ASP A 455 31.64 12.44 0.80
C ASP A 455 32.26 11.15 0.21
N ALA A 456 33.49 11.24 -0.31
CA ALA A 456 34.17 10.12 -0.98
C ALA A 456 34.38 8.88 -0.10
N THR A 457 34.35 9.05 1.24
CA THR A 457 34.46 7.95 2.21
C THR A 457 33.10 7.40 2.64
N SER A 458 32.00 8.01 2.20
CA SER A 458 30.65 7.66 2.62
C SER A 458 30.15 6.38 1.96
N GLY A 459 29.47 5.55 2.74
CA GLY A 459 28.73 4.41 2.21
C GLY A 459 27.56 4.81 1.31
N GLN A 460 26.90 3.81 0.71
CA GLN A 460 25.76 4.00 -0.18
C GLN A 460 24.58 4.68 0.54
N PHE A 461 23.90 5.58 -0.16
CA PHE A 461 22.60 6.08 0.28
C PHE A 461 21.51 5.11 -0.18
N VAL A 462 20.57 4.75 0.69
CA VAL A 462 19.53 3.75 0.38
C VAL A 462 18.15 4.28 0.76
N ILE A 463 17.19 4.14 -0.16
CA ILE A 463 15.75 4.33 0.10
C ILE A 463 15.06 2.99 -0.10
N ASN A 464 14.54 2.40 0.98
CA ASN A 464 14.06 1.01 0.99
C ASN A 464 12.66 0.80 1.57
N GLY A 465 12.00 1.84 2.06
CA GLY A 465 10.62 1.76 2.55
C GLY A 465 9.64 1.47 1.40
N SER A 466 8.47 0.93 1.73
CA SER A 466 7.45 0.54 0.73
C SER A 466 7.03 1.72 -0.17
N SER A 467 6.90 2.93 0.41
CA SER A 467 6.50 4.18 -0.25
C SER A 467 7.56 5.28 -0.11
N GLY A 468 8.74 5.05 -0.69
CA GLY A 468 9.85 6.01 -0.66
C GLY A 468 9.49 7.36 -1.31
N LYS A 469 10.05 8.45 -0.79
CA LYS A 469 9.84 9.80 -1.32
C LYS A 469 11.17 10.45 -1.64
N LEU A 470 11.36 10.90 -2.87
CA LEU A 470 12.53 11.69 -3.26
C LEU A 470 12.07 13.06 -3.70
N GLY A 471 12.46 14.10 -2.98
CA GLY A 471 12.01 15.46 -3.23
C GLY A 471 12.85 16.53 -2.54
N GLY A 472 12.25 17.71 -2.39
CA GLY A 472 12.88 18.94 -1.93
C GLY A 472 13.77 19.61 -2.97
N THR A 473 14.09 20.89 -2.75
CA THR A 473 14.88 21.73 -3.66
C THR A 473 16.39 21.58 -3.48
N GLY A 474 16.85 20.94 -2.39
CA GLY A 474 18.27 20.73 -2.13
C GLY A 474 18.93 19.78 -3.13
N ILE A 475 20.17 20.06 -3.52
CA ILE A 475 20.98 19.27 -4.45
C ILE A 475 21.50 18.01 -3.74
N LEU A 476 21.44 16.85 -4.41
CA LEU A 476 22.18 15.65 -3.99
C LEU A 476 23.51 15.59 -4.73
N THR A 477 24.61 15.79 -4.03
CA THR A 477 25.95 15.56 -4.58
C THR A 477 26.41 14.17 -4.15
N LEU A 478 26.48 13.24 -5.09
CA LEU A 478 26.79 11.83 -4.88
C LEU A 478 28.24 11.52 -5.27
N ASN A 479 28.84 10.55 -4.58
CA ASN A 479 30.11 9.92 -4.92
C ASN A 479 29.89 8.42 -5.11
N ASN A 480 30.92 7.63 -5.45
CA ASN A 480 30.80 6.18 -5.41
C ASN A 480 30.61 5.71 -3.96
N PRO A 481 29.60 4.89 -3.60
CA PRO A 481 28.74 4.07 -4.47
C PRO A 481 27.34 4.63 -4.81
N GLY A 482 27.07 5.90 -4.54
CA GLY A 482 25.87 6.60 -4.99
C GLY A 482 24.64 6.37 -4.12
N ILE A 483 23.47 6.47 -4.74
CA ILE A 483 22.15 6.23 -4.13
C ILE A 483 21.45 5.05 -4.79
N ARG A 484 20.82 4.20 -3.98
CA ARG A 484 20.05 3.03 -4.39
C ARG A 484 18.62 3.10 -3.89
N ILE A 485 17.66 2.98 -4.80
CA ILE A 485 16.22 2.92 -4.51
C ILE A 485 15.77 1.47 -4.65
N THR A 486 15.38 0.85 -3.53
CA THR A 486 14.81 -0.51 -3.49
C THR A 486 13.34 -0.50 -3.09
N SER A 487 12.75 0.68 -2.87
CA SER A 487 11.34 0.88 -2.54
C SER A 487 10.40 0.25 -3.57
N ALA A 488 9.32 -0.38 -3.12
CA ALA A 488 8.31 -0.96 -4.00
C ALA A 488 7.48 0.10 -4.77
N SER A 489 7.39 1.32 -4.25
CA SER A 489 6.65 2.44 -4.84
C SER A 489 7.28 3.80 -4.47
N ALA A 490 8.52 4.04 -4.87
CA ALA A 490 9.11 5.37 -4.67
C ALA A 490 8.44 6.42 -5.57
N THR A 491 8.37 7.66 -5.10
CA THR A 491 7.83 8.79 -5.85
C THR A 491 8.84 9.93 -5.92
N LEU A 492 9.00 10.51 -7.10
CA LEU A 492 9.72 11.78 -7.29
C LEU A 492 8.72 12.92 -7.07
N MET A 493 8.83 13.60 -5.92
CA MET A 493 7.83 14.58 -5.48
C MET A 493 7.89 15.91 -6.23
N ASN A 494 9.09 16.29 -6.67
CA ASN A 494 9.38 17.51 -7.41
C ASN A 494 10.66 17.31 -8.23
N ASN A 495 10.96 18.24 -9.14
CA ASN A 495 12.24 18.24 -9.86
C ASN A 495 13.41 18.17 -8.87
N LYS A 496 14.37 17.27 -9.11
CA LYS A 496 15.48 17.00 -8.18
C LYS A 496 16.83 17.10 -8.89
N THR A 497 17.76 17.84 -8.32
CA THR A 497 19.13 17.91 -8.86
C THR A 497 20.02 16.87 -8.21
N ILE A 498 20.72 16.10 -9.04
CA ILE A 498 21.67 15.06 -8.62
C ILE A 498 22.98 15.27 -9.37
N ASN A 499 24.08 15.49 -8.66
CA ASN A 499 25.42 15.67 -9.22
C ASN A 499 26.32 14.50 -8.81
N GLY A 500 27.08 13.94 -9.73
CA GLY A 500 28.04 12.86 -9.51
C GLY A 500 27.42 11.49 -9.23
N GLY A 501 28.28 10.51 -8.95
CA GLY A 501 27.91 9.17 -8.45
C GLY A 501 27.01 8.32 -9.34
N THR A 502 26.29 7.39 -8.71
CA THR A 502 25.36 6.47 -9.37
C THR A 502 23.96 6.60 -8.78
N LEU A 503 22.93 6.65 -9.63
CA LEU A 503 21.53 6.43 -9.26
C LEU A 503 21.13 5.02 -9.70
N LEU A 504 20.92 4.14 -8.73
CA LEU A 504 20.49 2.77 -8.94
C LEU A 504 19.02 2.60 -8.55
N ILE A 505 18.16 2.16 -9.47
CA ILE A 505 16.74 1.90 -9.22
C ILE A 505 16.50 0.40 -9.36
N ASP A 506 16.49 -0.31 -8.24
CA ASP A 506 16.18 -1.75 -8.18
C ASP A 506 14.72 -2.03 -7.81
N GLY A 507 14.07 -1.07 -7.14
CA GLY A 507 12.64 -1.09 -6.84
C GLY A 507 11.81 -0.41 -7.93
N SER A 508 10.77 0.31 -7.54
CA SER A 508 9.95 1.12 -8.44
C SER A 508 10.14 2.60 -8.15
N LEU A 509 10.22 3.42 -9.20
CA LEU A 509 10.18 4.88 -9.11
C LEU A 509 9.11 5.45 -10.04
N GLU A 510 8.18 6.19 -9.47
CA GLU A 510 7.18 6.98 -10.17
C GLU A 510 7.66 8.43 -10.29
N SER A 511 7.90 8.88 -11.51
CA SER A 511 8.39 10.24 -11.76
C SER A 511 7.28 11.30 -11.90
N ALA A 512 6.06 10.87 -12.19
CA ALA A 512 5.02 11.76 -12.72
C ALA A 512 5.57 12.64 -13.86
N ALA A 513 5.33 13.96 -13.82
CA ALA A 513 5.91 14.94 -14.73
C ALA A 513 7.17 15.63 -14.16
N ASN A 514 7.78 15.08 -13.10
CA ASN A 514 8.98 15.66 -12.50
C ASN A 514 10.26 15.08 -13.15
N THR A 515 11.32 15.88 -13.18
CA THR A 515 12.61 15.55 -13.80
C THR A 515 13.73 15.49 -12.78
N PHE A 516 14.72 14.63 -13.02
CA PHE A 516 16.05 14.83 -12.46
C PHE A 516 16.75 15.94 -13.25
N SER A 517 16.79 17.13 -12.66
CA SER A 517 17.33 18.32 -13.29
C SER A 517 18.84 18.37 -13.11
N GLN A 518 19.58 18.34 -14.21
CA GLN A 518 21.03 18.51 -14.23
C GLN A 518 21.79 17.39 -13.49
N PHE A 519 21.94 16.25 -14.16
CA PHE A 519 23.10 15.38 -13.87
C PHE A 519 24.38 16.11 -14.26
N SER A 520 25.40 16.08 -13.40
CA SER A 520 26.75 16.34 -13.89
C SER A 520 27.09 15.23 -14.89
N GLY A 521 27.77 15.52 -16.01
CA GLY A 521 28.09 14.53 -17.06
C GLY A 521 28.92 13.31 -16.63
N THR A 522 29.18 13.14 -15.34
CA THR A 522 29.79 11.96 -14.69
C THR A 522 28.80 11.05 -13.98
N THR A 523 27.52 11.44 -13.81
CA THR A 523 26.52 10.60 -13.11
C THR A 523 26.08 9.43 -13.98
N SER A 524 26.08 8.23 -13.40
CA SER A 524 25.59 7.01 -14.04
C SER A 524 24.21 6.61 -13.50
N ILE A 525 23.32 6.13 -14.37
CA ILE A 525 21.97 5.70 -14.02
C ILE A 525 21.81 4.25 -14.46
N LEU A 526 21.39 3.40 -13.53
CA LEU A 526 21.05 2.02 -13.80
C LEU A 526 19.66 1.72 -13.23
N ILE A 527 18.75 1.29 -14.11
CA ILE A 527 17.40 0.87 -13.73
C ILE A 527 17.34 -0.64 -13.86
N ASN A 528 17.26 -1.37 -12.75
CA ASN A 528 16.99 -2.81 -12.74
C ASN A 528 15.53 -3.13 -12.42
N GLY A 529 14.84 -2.25 -11.70
CA GLY A 529 13.44 -2.42 -11.34
C GLY A 529 12.50 -1.70 -12.32
N ARG A 530 11.47 -1.03 -11.81
CA ARG A 530 10.46 -0.32 -12.62
C ARG A 530 10.62 1.19 -12.55
N VAL A 531 10.44 1.88 -13.68
CA VAL A 531 10.26 3.34 -13.72
C VAL A 531 8.97 3.68 -14.46
N GLY A 532 8.09 4.44 -13.80
CA GLY A 532 6.88 5.00 -14.39
C GLY A 532 7.07 6.47 -14.79
N VAL A 533 6.65 6.80 -16.00
CA VAL A 533 6.94 8.06 -16.70
C VAL A 533 5.65 8.72 -17.19
N GLU A 534 5.32 9.91 -16.69
CA GLU A 534 4.24 10.76 -17.25
C GLU A 534 4.79 11.99 -18.00
N HIS A 535 6.10 12.27 -17.89
CA HIS A 535 6.73 13.40 -18.57
C HIS A 535 6.56 13.33 -20.10
N PRO A 536 6.22 14.43 -20.80
CA PRO A 536 6.01 14.44 -22.25
C PRO A 536 7.21 13.98 -23.09
N GLY A 537 8.45 14.34 -22.74
CA GLY A 537 9.65 13.86 -23.46
C GLY A 537 10.18 12.48 -23.04
N GLY A 538 9.47 11.78 -22.16
CA GLY A 538 9.84 10.43 -21.76
C GLY A 538 11.06 10.37 -20.83
N LEU A 539 11.85 9.30 -20.97
CA LEU A 539 13.06 9.04 -20.19
C LEU A 539 14.17 10.08 -20.40
N SER A 540 14.34 10.60 -21.63
CA SER A 540 15.40 11.58 -21.91
C SER A 540 15.21 12.89 -21.16
N ASP A 541 13.95 13.28 -20.93
CA ASP A 541 13.62 14.49 -20.19
C ASP A 541 13.54 14.25 -18.68
N ILE A 542 13.21 13.03 -18.24
CA ILE A 542 13.31 12.70 -16.81
C ILE A 542 14.77 12.64 -16.39
N PHE A 543 15.65 12.07 -17.21
CA PHE A 543 17.05 11.84 -16.89
C PHE A 543 18.00 12.74 -17.69
N VAL A 544 17.82 14.06 -17.57
CA VAL A 544 18.52 15.07 -18.39
C VAL A 544 20.03 15.12 -18.12
N ASN A 545 20.84 15.07 -19.18
CA ASN A 545 22.31 15.21 -19.13
C ASN A 545 23.05 14.12 -18.30
N ALA A 546 22.47 12.93 -18.16
CA ALA A 546 23.16 11.81 -17.51
C ALA A 546 24.46 11.44 -18.26
N GLY A 547 25.55 11.21 -17.51
CA GLY A 547 26.85 10.78 -18.07
C GLY A 547 26.85 9.34 -18.59
N GLY A 548 26.01 8.49 -17.99
CA GLY A 548 25.69 7.16 -18.49
C GLY A 548 24.28 6.75 -18.06
N PHE A 549 23.54 6.08 -18.94
CA PHE A 549 22.21 5.59 -18.63
C PHE A 549 22.00 4.21 -19.28
N SER A 550 21.73 3.21 -18.46
CA SER A 550 21.47 1.82 -18.88
C SER A 550 20.23 1.24 -18.21
N LEU A 551 19.52 0.40 -18.95
CA LEU A 551 18.42 -0.43 -18.47
C LEU A 551 18.92 -1.87 -18.22
N GLY A 552 18.63 -2.40 -17.05
CA GLY A 552 19.00 -3.75 -16.64
C GLY A 552 18.14 -4.83 -17.30
N PRO A 553 18.59 -6.10 -17.27
CA PRO A 553 18.00 -7.23 -18.01
C PRO A 553 16.66 -7.73 -17.45
N VAL A 554 16.09 -7.06 -16.45
CA VAL A 554 14.75 -7.34 -15.90
C VAL A 554 13.95 -6.05 -15.69
N SER A 555 14.48 -4.93 -16.17
CA SER A 555 13.90 -3.61 -15.98
C SER A 555 12.56 -3.46 -16.66
N THR A 556 11.72 -2.59 -16.09
CA THR A 556 10.43 -2.22 -16.66
C THR A 556 10.34 -0.71 -16.80
N VAL A 557 10.08 -0.23 -18.01
CA VAL A 557 9.79 1.17 -18.27
C VAL A 557 8.33 1.29 -18.63
N GLU A 558 7.58 2.09 -17.87
CA GLU A 558 6.18 2.35 -18.13
C GLU A 558 5.96 3.80 -18.59
N TYR A 559 5.45 3.96 -19.81
CA TYR A 559 5.04 5.23 -20.41
C TYR A 559 3.53 5.38 -20.22
N LYS A 560 3.11 6.25 -19.30
CA LYS A 560 1.75 6.27 -18.75
C LYS A 560 1.05 7.64 -18.78
N SER A 561 1.56 8.61 -19.53
CA SER A 561 0.90 9.92 -19.63
C SER A 561 -0.56 9.77 -20.11
N SER A 562 -1.47 10.54 -19.53
CA SER A 562 -2.87 10.66 -19.98
C SER A 562 -3.17 12.03 -20.63
N ALA A 563 -2.14 12.84 -20.86
CA ALA A 563 -2.26 14.17 -21.44
C ALA A 563 -1.24 14.41 -22.55
N GLY A 564 -1.66 15.12 -23.61
CA GLY A 564 -0.79 15.51 -24.72
C GLY A 564 -0.25 14.32 -25.54
N ILE A 565 0.95 14.50 -26.08
CA ILE A 565 1.73 13.42 -26.73
C ILE A 565 2.90 13.10 -25.80
N GLN A 566 3.17 11.81 -25.58
CA GLN A 566 4.35 11.37 -24.85
C GLN A 566 5.35 10.67 -25.77
N THR A 567 6.61 11.07 -25.66
CA THR A 567 7.72 10.52 -26.43
C THR A 567 8.22 9.23 -25.78
N ILE A 568 8.37 8.19 -26.59
CA ILE A 568 9.16 7.00 -26.25
C ILE A 568 10.55 7.19 -26.87
N ASN A 569 11.58 7.14 -26.04
CA ASN A 569 12.96 7.38 -26.47
C ASN A 569 13.52 6.14 -27.17
N GLY A 570 14.25 6.32 -28.27
CA GLY A 570 14.92 5.21 -28.95
C GLY A 570 16.00 4.59 -28.05
N ARG A 571 15.90 3.30 -27.71
CA ARG A 571 16.91 2.61 -26.90
C ARG A 571 17.13 1.14 -27.29
N PRO A 572 18.39 0.68 -27.33
CA PRO A 572 18.72 -0.71 -27.66
C PRO A 572 18.58 -1.69 -26.48
N ASP A 573 18.35 -1.17 -25.26
CA ASP A 573 18.45 -1.92 -24.01
C ASP A 573 17.11 -2.05 -23.26
N TYR A 574 15.96 -1.76 -23.89
CA TYR A 574 14.69 -2.04 -23.23
C TYR A 574 14.53 -3.53 -22.95
N PHE A 575 14.13 -3.86 -21.72
CA PHE A 575 13.73 -5.23 -21.38
C PHE A 575 12.21 -5.37 -21.40
N ASN A 576 11.50 -4.82 -20.40
CA ASN A 576 10.04 -4.74 -20.41
C ASN A 576 9.58 -3.29 -20.65
N VAL A 577 8.63 -3.10 -21.56
CA VAL A 577 7.99 -1.82 -21.83
C VAL A 577 6.49 -1.95 -21.61
N VAL A 578 5.94 -1.08 -20.77
CA VAL A 578 4.50 -0.96 -20.55
C VAL A 578 4.04 0.36 -21.14
N ILE A 579 3.03 0.29 -22.01
CA ILE A 579 2.37 1.46 -22.58
C ILE A 579 0.99 1.54 -21.96
N SER A 580 0.75 2.61 -21.20
CA SER A 580 -0.50 2.85 -20.49
C SER A 580 -0.91 4.34 -20.56
N GLY A 581 -1.92 4.72 -19.78
CA GLY A 581 -2.58 6.03 -19.91
C GLY A 581 -3.36 6.14 -21.22
N THR A 582 -3.87 7.33 -21.53
CA THR A 582 -4.75 7.58 -22.71
C THR A 582 -4.12 8.47 -23.78
N SER A 583 -2.95 9.06 -23.53
CA SER A 583 -2.25 9.88 -24.53
C SER A 583 -1.67 9.03 -25.66
N THR A 584 -1.55 9.59 -26.87
CA THR A 584 -0.75 8.96 -27.93
C THR A 584 0.72 8.96 -27.54
N LYS A 585 1.39 7.83 -27.77
CA LYS A 585 2.85 7.71 -27.62
C LYS A 585 3.53 7.76 -28.98
N VAL A 586 4.66 8.46 -29.09
CA VAL A 586 5.39 8.59 -30.36
C VAL A 586 6.84 8.17 -30.17
N MET A 587 7.33 7.28 -31.03
CA MET A 587 8.74 6.90 -31.03
C MET A 587 9.63 8.03 -31.57
N SER A 588 10.72 8.32 -30.86
CA SER A 588 11.74 9.31 -31.29
C SER A 588 13.03 8.69 -31.83
N GLY A 589 13.13 7.37 -31.82
CA GLY A 589 14.27 6.63 -32.37
C GLY A 589 14.03 5.13 -32.38
N ASN A 590 14.94 4.37 -32.99
CA ASN A 590 14.87 2.92 -33.02
C ASN A 590 15.06 2.31 -31.62
N SER A 591 14.26 1.30 -31.29
CA SER A 591 14.32 0.59 -30.02
C SER A 591 14.35 -0.93 -30.20
N ILE A 592 14.99 -1.61 -29.25
CA ILE A 592 14.97 -3.08 -29.13
C ILE A 592 14.36 -3.43 -27.77
N ILE A 593 13.31 -4.27 -27.77
CA ILE A 593 12.64 -4.78 -26.56
C ILE A 593 12.95 -6.27 -26.45
N ASN A 594 13.59 -6.65 -25.35
CA ASN A 594 14.11 -8.01 -25.14
C ASN A 594 13.15 -8.94 -24.37
N GLY A 595 12.27 -8.38 -23.53
CA GLY A 595 11.42 -9.10 -22.59
C GLY A 595 9.93 -9.05 -22.92
N SER A 596 9.28 -7.89 -22.78
CA SER A 596 7.83 -7.76 -23.07
C SER A 596 7.44 -6.36 -23.54
N LEU A 597 6.44 -6.30 -24.43
CA LEU A 597 5.70 -5.09 -24.78
C LEU A 597 4.24 -5.27 -24.34
N SER A 598 3.83 -4.50 -23.34
CA SER A 598 2.46 -4.50 -22.82
C SER A 598 1.71 -3.25 -23.31
N LEU A 599 0.54 -3.43 -23.94
CA LEU A 599 -0.26 -2.35 -24.53
C LEU A 599 -1.64 -2.23 -23.86
N THR A 600 -1.84 -1.15 -23.10
CA THR A 600 -3.08 -0.89 -22.34
C THR A 600 -3.58 0.53 -22.63
N ASN A 601 -4.73 0.67 -23.29
CA ASN A 601 -5.44 1.94 -23.53
C ASN A 601 -4.67 3.11 -24.19
N SER A 602 -3.57 2.85 -24.90
CA SER A 602 -2.82 3.88 -25.61
C SER A 602 -2.25 3.38 -26.95
N ILE A 603 -2.27 4.28 -27.94
CA ILE A 603 -1.71 4.05 -29.29
C ILE A 603 -0.23 4.44 -29.29
N VAL A 604 0.61 3.64 -29.96
CA VAL A 604 2.03 3.94 -30.18
C VAL A 604 2.28 4.19 -31.65
N THR A 605 2.72 5.39 -32.02
CA THR A 605 3.08 5.75 -33.38
C THR A 605 4.55 5.44 -33.65
N THR A 606 4.81 4.66 -34.69
CA THR A 606 6.16 4.33 -35.21
C THR A 606 6.32 4.88 -36.63
N SER A 607 7.56 4.90 -37.14
CA SER A 607 7.85 5.27 -38.53
C SER A 607 9.03 4.46 -39.06
N PRO A 608 9.31 4.44 -40.38
CA PRO A 608 10.49 3.76 -40.92
C PRO A 608 11.82 4.22 -40.32
N GLY A 609 11.90 5.44 -39.77
CA GLY A 609 13.08 5.95 -39.07
C GLY A 609 13.10 5.69 -37.55
N ASN A 610 11.94 5.37 -36.94
CA ASN A 610 11.75 5.20 -35.50
C ASN A 610 10.95 3.92 -35.22
N LEU A 611 11.63 2.79 -35.30
CA LEU A 611 11.06 1.45 -35.22
C LEU A 611 11.10 0.88 -33.80
N ILE A 612 10.12 0.01 -33.49
CA ILE A 612 10.22 -0.92 -32.36
C ILE A 612 10.62 -2.28 -32.90
N THR A 613 11.71 -2.84 -32.39
CA THR A 613 12.14 -4.22 -32.66
C THR A 613 11.89 -5.10 -31.46
N LEU A 614 11.09 -6.13 -31.65
CA LEU A 614 10.87 -7.16 -30.65
C LEU A 614 11.78 -8.35 -30.96
N THR A 615 12.60 -8.77 -29.99
CA THR A 615 13.48 -9.95 -30.14
C THR A 615 12.66 -11.26 -30.22
N PRO A 616 13.26 -12.39 -30.63
CA PRO A 616 12.50 -13.64 -30.78
C PRO A 616 11.84 -14.15 -29.50
N THR A 617 12.38 -13.77 -28.32
CA THR A 617 11.86 -14.15 -27.01
C THR A 617 10.92 -13.11 -26.40
N ALA A 618 10.84 -11.90 -26.97
CA ALA A 618 10.02 -10.83 -26.41
C ALA A 618 8.53 -11.19 -26.48
N SER A 619 7.77 -11.05 -25.41
CA SER A 619 6.31 -11.30 -25.42
C SER A 619 5.52 -10.02 -25.77
N ILE A 620 4.28 -10.19 -26.21
CA ILE A 620 3.33 -9.09 -26.38
C ILE A 620 2.12 -9.39 -25.49
N VAL A 621 1.68 -8.40 -24.74
CA VAL A 621 0.52 -8.50 -23.84
C VAL A 621 -0.46 -7.38 -24.18
N GLY A 622 -1.74 -7.70 -24.29
CA GLY A 622 -2.80 -6.73 -24.62
C GLY A 622 -2.95 -6.52 -26.13
N GLY A 623 -3.43 -5.33 -26.50
CA GLY A 623 -3.83 -5.00 -27.87
C GLY A 623 -5.36 -4.89 -28.01
N SER A 624 -5.84 -3.75 -28.48
CA SER A 624 -7.27 -3.46 -28.68
C SER A 624 -7.44 -2.26 -29.63
N THR A 625 -8.68 -1.89 -29.95
CA THR A 625 -8.98 -0.62 -30.65
C THR A 625 -8.52 0.63 -29.88
N ALA A 626 -8.34 0.52 -28.56
CA ALA A 626 -7.78 1.58 -27.72
C ALA A 626 -6.26 1.47 -27.54
N SER A 627 -5.61 0.36 -27.94
CA SER A 627 -4.17 0.15 -27.75
C SER A 627 -3.53 -0.70 -28.84
N TYR A 628 -2.74 -0.09 -29.72
CA TYR A 628 -2.09 -0.75 -30.84
C TYR A 628 -0.88 0.05 -31.35
N ILE A 629 -0.12 -0.52 -32.27
CA ILE A 629 0.97 0.15 -32.99
C ILE A 629 0.42 0.77 -34.28
N ASP A 630 0.48 2.10 -34.39
CA ASP A 630 0.20 2.85 -35.62
C ASP A 630 1.50 3.11 -36.38
N GLY A 631 1.80 2.23 -37.33
CA GLY A 631 3.03 2.27 -38.12
C GLY A 631 3.76 0.92 -38.17
N PRO A 632 4.99 0.89 -38.72
CA PRO A 632 5.76 -0.33 -38.84
C PRO A 632 6.24 -0.87 -37.48
N LEU A 633 6.03 -2.16 -37.25
CA LEU A 633 6.56 -2.93 -36.12
C LEU A 633 7.51 -4.02 -36.62
N VAL A 634 8.68 -4.13 -36.02
CA VAL A 634 9.69 -5.13 -36.37
C VAL A 634 9.64 -6.29 -35.37
N ARG A 635 9.66 -7.51 -35.88
CA ARG A 635 9.69 -8.73 -35.08
C ARG A 635 10.73 -9.70 -35.62
N GLN A 636 11.65 -10.10 -34.75
CA GLN A 636 12.60 -11.15 -35.02
C GLN A 636 11.99 -12.50 -34.67
N THR A 637 12.26 -13.52 -35.48
CA THR A 637 11.75 -14.89 -35.31
C THR A 637 12.91 -15.87 -35.35
N ASN A 638 12.84 -16.97 -34.62
CA ASN A 638 13.84 -18.05 -34.62
C ASN A 638 13.25 -19.43 -34.28
N ASN A 639 11.93 -19.56 -34.36
CA ASN A 639 11.19 -20.78 -34.07
C ASN A 639 9.91 -20.79 -34.91
N THR A 640 9.24 -21.93 -34.99
CA THR A 640 7.98 -22.15 -35.74
C THR A 640 6.74 -21.80 -34.92
N THR A 641 6.89 -21.05 -33.83
CA THR A 641 5.77 -20.54 -33.01
C THR A 641 5.05 -19.37 -33.68
N VAL A 642 3.89 -19.02 -33.15
CA VAL A 642 3.12 -17.85 -33.59
C VAL A 642 3.76 -16.56 -33.07
N TYR A 643 3.99 -15.60 -33.97
CA TYR A 643 4.45 -14.26 -33.64
C TYR A 643 3.37 -13.23 -34.01
N SER A 644 2.81 -12.55 -33.00
CA SER A 644 1.76 -11.56 -33.20
C SER A 644 2.32 -10.15 -33.44
N PHE A 645 1.52 -9.35 -34.15
CA PHE A 645 1.74 -7.94 -34.40
C PHE A 645 0.45 -7.19 -34.06
N PRO A 646 0.42 -6.40 -32.98
CA PRO A 646 -0.74 -5.60 -32.61
C PRO A 646 -0.83 -4.33 -33.48
N ALA A 647 -0.96 -4.50 -34.79
CA ALA A 647 -1.01 -3.41 -35.76
C ALA A 647 -2.39 -2.73 -35.78
N GLY A 648 -2.40 -1.45 -36.15
CA GLY A 648 -3.62 -0.70 -36.37
C GLY A 648 -3.37 0.66 -37.02
N LYS A 649 -4.43 1.39 -37.36
CA LYS A 649 -4.38 2.69 -38.03
C LYS A 649 -5.65 3.47 -37.72
N THR A 650 -5.53 4.75 -37.34
CA THR A 650 -6.68 5.69 -37.19
C THR A 650 -7.88 5.11 -36.43
N GLY A 651 -7.65 4.52 -35.26
CA GLY A 651 -8.67 3.96 -34.37
C GLY A 651 -9.09 2.51 -34.67
N ILE A 652 -8.53 1.91 -35.71
CA ILE A 652 -8.82 0.54 -36.14
C ILE A 652 -7.70 -0.38 -35.69
N TYR A 653 -8.03 -1.45 -34.96
CA TYR A 653 -7.09 -2.49 -34.52
C TYR A 653 -7.21 -3.73 -35.40
N LYS A 654 -6.11 -4.09 -36.06
CA LYS A 654 -6.02 -5.14 -37.08
C LYS A 654 -4.79 -6.00 -36.86
N PRO A 655 -4.80 -6.83 -35.80
CA PRO A 655 -3.68 -7.68 -35.49
C PRO A 655 -3.50 -8.76 -36.55
N ILE A 656 -2.23 -9.12 -36.76
CA ILE A 656 -1.79 -10.13 -37.71
C ILE A 656 -0.73 -11.01 -37.04
N GLU A 657 -0.65 -12.26 -37.47
CA GLU A 657 0.29 -13.23 -36.93
C GLU A 657 1.14 -13.83 -38.05
N ILE A 658 2.44 -13.99 -37.78
CA ILE A 658 3.39 -14.67 -38.64
C ILE A 658 3.80 -15.97 -37.97
N ILE A 659 3.73 -17.08 -38.71
CA ILE A 659 4.14 -18.41 -38.26
C ILE A 659 5.28 -18.86 -39.16
N ALA A 660 6.52 -18.80 -38.67
CA ALA A 660 7.68 -19.18 -39.47
C ALA A 660 7.65 -20.69 -39.78
N ALA A 661 8.02 -21.06 -41.00
CA ALA A 661 8.05 -22.46 -41.46
C ALA A 661 9.32 -23.19 -41.01
N SER A 662 10.35 -22.47 -40.58
CA SER A 662 11.59 -23.02 -39.99
C SER A 662 12.02 -22.19 -38.78
N SER A 663 13.00 -22.69 -38.04
CA SER A 663 13.65 -21.99 -36.94
C SER A 663 14.76 -21.01 -37.39
N ASP A 664 14.92 -20.80 -38.70
CA ASP A 664 15.99 -19.94 -39.20
C ASP A 664 15.74 -18.48 -38.80
N PRO A 665 16.71 -17.81 -38.15
CA PRO A 665 16.57 -16.43 -37.72
C PRO A 665 16.14 -15.51 -38.87
N SER A 666 14.97 -14.89 -38.74
CA SER A 666 14.41 -13.99 -39.74
C SER A 666 13.82 -12.75 -39.08
N THR A 667 13.74 -11.65 -39.82
CA THR A 667 13.21 -10.38 -39.34
C THR A 667 12.09 -9.92 -40.26
N PHE A 668 10.92 -9.70 -39.69
CA PHE A 668 9.74 -9.23 -40.39
C PHE A 668 9.36 -7.83 -39.91
N ILE A 669 8.99 -6.96 -40.85
CA ILE A 669 8.39 -5.66 -40.59
C ILE A 669 6.94 -5.74 -41.07
N VAL A 670 6.01 -5.31 -40.23
CA VAL A 670 4.58 -5.30 -40.54
C VAL A 670 4.01 -3.93 -40.27
N GLU A 671 3.24 -3.39 -41.23
CA GLU A 671 2.39 -2.22 -41.06
C GLU A 671 0.99 -2.50 -41.61
N TYR A 672 -0.03 -2.00 -40.92
CA TYR A 672 -1.42 -2.04 -41.38
C TYR A 672 -1.83 -0.69 -41.99
N PHE A 673 -2.54 -0.77 -43.11
CA PHE A 673 -3.10 0.37 -43.81
C PHE A 673 -4.61 0.22 -43.96
N ASN A 674 -5.35 1.29 -43.68
CA ASN A 674 -6.81 1.38 -43.84
C ASN A 674 -7.24 2.08 -45.13
N ASN A 675 -6.42 1.94 -46.17
CA ASN A 675 -6.74 2.26 -47.54
C ASN A 675 -6.45 1.02 -48.41
N GLY A 676 -6.99 1.00 -49.63
CA GLY A 676 -6.68 -0.10 -50.56
C GLY A 676 -5.28 0.00 -51.14
N SER A 677 -4.71 -1.16 -51.47
CA SER A 677 -3.53 -1.28 -52.33
C SER A 677 -3.92 -2.02 -53.63
N ASN A 678 -3.29 -1.66 -54.75
CA ASN A 678 -3.44 -2.34 -56.05
C ASN A 678 -4.89 -2.74 -56.42
N THR A 679 -5.84 -1.84 -56.18
CA THR A 679 -7.30 -2.11 -56.21
C THR A 679 -7.89 -2.30 -57.62
N ALA A 680 -7.10 -2.00 -58.65
CA ALA A 680 -7.45 -2.20 -60.06
C ALA A 680 -6.87 -3.52 -60.64
N SER A 681 -6.12 -4.28 -59.85
CA SER A 681 -5.44 -5.49 -60.35
C SER A 681 -6.39 -6.70 -60.36
N PRO A 682 -6.33 -7.57 -61.39
CA PRO A 682 -7.20 -8.73 -61.47
C PRO A 682 -6.80 -9.83 -60.48
N ALA A 683 -7.69 -10.79 -60.24
CA ALA A 683 -7.33 -12.05 -59.60
C ALA A 683 -6.52 -12.94 -60.54
N CYS A 684 -5.45 -13.58 -60.05
CA CYS A 684 -4.63 -14.51 -60.84
C CYS A 684 -5.45 -15.73 -61.31
N ASN A 685 -6.41 -16.14 -60.49
CA ASN A 685 -7.38 -17.19 -60.83
C ASN A 685 -8.77 -16.79 -60.32
N PRO A 686 -9.61 -16.17 -61.17
CA PRO A 686 -10.95 -15.70 -60.78
C PRO A 686 -11.91 -16.80 -60.30
N ALA A 687 -11.65 -18.07 -60.62
CA ALA A 687 -12.45 -19.19 -60.13
C ALA A 687 -12.18 -19.48 -58.64
N ARG A 688 -10.95 -19.22 -58.17
CA ARG A 688 -10.50 -19.43 -56.78
C ARG A 688 -10.56 -18.18 -55.93
N LEU A 689 -10.28 -17.01 -56.50
CA LEU A 689 -10.39 -15.71 -55.83
C LEU A 689 -11.36 -14.83 -56.64
N GLN A 690 -12.61 -14.72 -56.18
CA GLN A 690 -13.66 -13.99 -56.88
C GLN A 690 -13.59 -12.48 -56.62
N ALA A 691 -13.24 -12.11 -55.39
CA ALA A 691 -13.00 -10.72 -55.01
C ALA A 691 -12.06 -10.64 -53.81
N TYR A 692 -11.52 -9.45 -53.58
CA TYR A 692 -10.67 -9.11 -52.46
C TYR A 692 -11.04 -7.73 -51.89
N VAL A 693 -10.63 -7.48 -50.64
CA VAL A 693 -10.93 -6.24 -49.94
C VAL A 693 -10.05 -5.11 -50.45
N ASN A 694 -10.65 -3.94 -50.70
CA ASN A 694 -10.00 -2.81 -51.37
C ASN A 694 -9.89 -1.54 -50.50
N ASN A 695 -10.15 -1.65 -49.21
CA ASN A 695 -10.04 -0.55 -48.25
C ASN A 695 -9.04 -0.86 -47.11
N GLU A 696 -8.39 -2.03 -47.13
CA GLU A 696 -7.38 -2.38 -46.14
C GLU A 696 -6.33 -3.36 -46.71
N PHE A 697 -5.09 -3.27 -46.23
CA PHE A 697 -4.04 -4.25 -46.47
C PHE A 697 -2.97 -4.20 -45.37
N TRP A 698 -2.17 -5.26 -45.30
CA TRP A 698 -0.94 -5.31 -44.52
C TRP A 698 0.27 -5.30 -45.46
N ASP A 699 1.21 -4.40 -45.20
CA ASP A 699 2.54 -4.47 -45.80
C ASP A 699 3.44 -5.34 -44.91
N ILE A 700 4.04 -6.37 -45.48
CA ILE A 700 4.87 -7.35 -44.79
C ILE A 700 6.19 -7.51 -45.53
N GLN A 701 7.28 -7.11 -44.88
CA GLN A 701 8.62 -7.17 -45.45
C GLN A 701 9.49 -8.11 -44.63
N ARG A 702 10.14 -9.09 -45.28
CA ARG A 702 11.23 -9.86 -44.67
C ARG A 702 12.55 -9.14 -44.95
N THR A 703 13.05 -8.41 -43.95
CA THR A 703 14.26 -7.59 -44.07
C THR A 703 15.54 -8.30 -43.66
N GLY A 704 15.43 -9.51 -43.08
CA GLY A 704 16.56 -10.38 -42.77
C GLY A 704 16.15 -11.84 -42.67
N GLY A 705 17.09 -12.75 -42.94
CA GLY A 705 16.85 -14.20 -42.93
C GLY A 705 16.12 -14.72 -44.18
N SER A 706 15.87 -16.04 -44.18
CA SER A 706 15.29 -16.75 -45.33
C SER A 706 14.11 -17.65 -44.96
N ALA A 707 13.64 -17.63 -43.71
CA ALA A 707 12.49 -18.45 -43.33
C ALA A 707 11.26 -17.98 -44.11
N ASN A 708 10.63 -18.93 -44.80
CA ASN A 708 9.28 -18.76 -45.32
C ASN A 708 8.30 -18.79 -44.15
N ALA A 709 7.09 -18.24 -44.31
CA ALA A 709 6.13 -18.16 -43.20
C ALA A 709 4.69 -18.24 -43.68
N GLN A 710 3.80 -18.72 -42.81
CA GLN A 710 2.37 -18.52 -42.98
C GLN A 710 1.96 -17.19 -42.36
N VAL A 711 0.96 -16.56 -42.95
CA VAL A 711 0.33 -15.33 -42.47
C VAL A 711 -1.07 -15.68 -41.99
N ARG A 712 -1.38 -15.33 -40.74
CA ARG A 712 -2.70 -15.52 -40.14
C ARG A 712 -3.36 -14.19 -39.84
N LEU A 713 -4.53 -13.95 -40.44
CA LEU A 713 -5.33 -12.75 -40.32
C LEU A 713 -6.59 -13.02 -39.49
N ASN A 714 -7.03 -12.02 -38.74
CA ASN A 714 -8.29 -12.06 -38.00
C ASN A 714 -9.37 -11.31 -38.79
N TYR A 715 -10.22 -12.06 -39.49
CA TYR A 715 -11.34 -11.55 -40.25
C TYR A 715 -12.46 -11.05 -39.32
N ASP A 716 -12.98 -9.86 -39.63
CA ASP A 716 -14.17 -9.27 -39.03
C ASP A 716 -15.02 -8.70 -40.17
N ARG A 717 -16.22 -9.26 -40.35
CA ARG A 717 -17.12 -8.92 -41.45
C ARG A 717 -17.52 -7.44 -41.45
N SER A 718 -17.62 -6.83 -40.26
CA SER A 718 -18.08 -5.45 -40.13
C SER A 718 -17.15 -4.43 -40.81
N ALA A 719 -15.86 -4.75 -40.91
CA ALA A 719 -14.85 -3.86 -41.48
C ALA A 719 -14.75 -3.95 -43.02
N SER A 720 -15.16 -5.08 -43.61
CA SER A 720 -14.99 -5.35 -45.04
C SER A 720 -16.28 -5.21 -45.85
N ILE A 721 -17.43 -4.95 -45.20
CA ILE A 721 -18.73 -4.84 -45.87
C ILE A 721 -18.74 -3.70 -46.90
N GLY A 722 -19.17 -4.00 -48.12
CA GLY A 722 -19.23 -3.02 -49.22
C GLY A 722 -17.87 -2.62 -49.81
N HIS A 723 -16.78 -3.25 -49.37
CA HIS A 723 -15.40 -2.92 -49.78
C HIS A 723 -14.73 -4.03 -50.61
N TRP A 724 -15.52 -4.85 -51.31
CA TRP A 724 -15.01 -5.93 -52.16
C TRP A 724 -14.85 -5.47 -53.62
N THR A 725 -13.77 -5.89 -54.28
CA THR A 725 -13.51 -5.62 -55.72
C THR A 725 -12.98 -6.86 -56.43
N ASN A 726 -13.24 -6.96 -57.74
CA ASN A 726 -12.61 -7.95 -58.63
C ASN A 726 -11.48 -7.34 -59.50
N GLY A 727 -11.06 -6.11 -59.19
CA GLY A 727 -10.07 -5.33 -59.95
C GLY A 727 -10.68 -4.45 -61.04
N SER A 728 -11.90 -4.73 -61.50
CA SER A 728 -12.57 -3.96 -62.56
C SER A 728 -13.85 -3.26 -62.09
N SER A 729 -14.50 -3.79 -61.07
CA SER A 729 -15.74 -3.25 -60.48
C SER A 729 -15.86 -3.64 -59.01
N THR A 730 -16.76 -2.97 -58.30
CA THR A 730 -17.24 -3.42 -56.99
C THR A 730 -17.85 -4.82 -57.10
N ALA A 731 -17.55 -5.67 -56.13
CA ALA A 731 -18.07 -7.02 -56.00
C ALA A 731 -19.09 -7.10 -54.83
N PRO A 732 -20.04 -8.06 -54.86
CA PRO A 732 -20.97 -8.24 -53.75
C PRO A 732 -20.26 -8.78 -52.50
N ASP A 733 -20.84 -8.55 -51.33
CA ASP A 733 -20.36 -9.16 -50.08
C ASP A 733 -20.45 -10.70 -50.14
N PRO A 734 -19.51 -11.44 -49.53
CA PRO A 734 -19.52 -12.91 -49.53
C PRO A 734 -20.74 -13.45 -48.78
N ASP A 735 -21.47 -14.35 -49.43
CA ASP A 735 -22.54 -15.13 -48.82
C ASP A 735 -21.99 -16.40 -48.13
N ALA A 736 -22.87 -17.20 -47.52
CA ALA A 736 -22.49 -18.40 -46.77
C ALA A 736 -21.82 -19.51 -47.62
N SER A 737 -21.84 -19.40 -48.95
CA SER A 737 -21.17 -20.32 -49.89
C SER A 737 -19.74 -19.91 -50.25
N LYS A 738 -19.28 -18.73 -49.80
CA LYS A 738 -17.98 -18.15 -50.18
C LYS A 738 -16.98 -18.23 -49.04
N ALA A 739 -15.91 -19.00 -49.19
CA ALA A 739 -14.88 -19.10 -48.17
C ALA A 739 -13.98 -17.85 -48.15
N ILE A 740 -13.72 -17.29 -46.97
CA ILE A 740 -12.76 -16.20 -46.76
C ILE A 740 -11.33 -16.75 -46.80
N THR A 741 -10.45 -16.09 -47.54
CA THR A 741 -9.05 -16.48 -47.77
C THR A 741 -8.09 -15.31 -47.50
N VAL A 742 -6.79 -15.60 -47.39
CA VAL A 742 -5.72 -14.61 -47.54
C VAL A 742 -5.49 -14.35 -49.04
N ALA A 743 -5.67 -13.09 -49.45
CA ALA A 743 -5.35 -12.63 -50.80
C ALA A 743 -4.00 -11.91 -50.79
N HIS A 744 -3.09 -12.28 -51.69
CA HIS A 744 -1.74 -11.73 -51.79
C HIS A 744 -1.47 -11.19 -53.20
N TYR A 745 -0.92 -9.99 -53.30
CA TYR A 745 -0.59 -9.40 -54.60
C TYR A 745 0.82 -9.80 -55.07
N THR A 746 0.89 -10.54 -56.17
CA THR A 746 2.13 -11.11 -56.73
C THR A 746 2.93 -10.15 -57.63
N GLY A 747 2.64 -8.85 -57.58
CA GLY A 747 3.22 -7.85 -58.48
C GLY A 747 2.42 -7.59 -59.77
N SER A 748 1.52 -8.50 -60.15
CA SER A 748 0.65 -8.33 -61.34
C SER A 748 -0.82 -8.69 -61.11
N CYS A 749 -1.12 -9.60 -60.17
CA CYS A 749 -2.46 -10.05 -59.87
C CYS A 749 -2.58 -10.50 -58.40
N TRP A 750 -3.81 -10.57 -57.89
CA TRP A 750 -4.12 -11.07 -56.55
C TRP A 750 -4.33 -12.60 -56.55
N GLN A 751 -3.63 -13.30 -55.67
CA GLN A 751 -3.63 -14.75 -55.55
C GLN A 751 -4.33 -15.20 -54.26
N ASP A 752 -5.13 -16.28 -54.37
CA ASP A 752 -5.64 -17.02 -53.21
C ASP A 752 -4.51 -17.86 -52.60
N GLU A 753 -4.16 -17.57 -51.34
CA GLU A 753 -3.09 -18.26 -50.62
C GLU A 753 -3.57 -19.37 -49.68
N ASN A 754 -4.86 -19.73 -49.70
CA ASN A 754 -5.42 -20.81 -48.87
C ASN A 754 -5.74 -22.08 -49.67
N SER A 755 -5.43 -22.12 -50.98
CA SER A 755 -5.74 -23.27 -51.85
C SER A 755 -7.23 -23.67 -51.84
N GLY A 756 -8.15 -22.73 -51.61
CA GLY A 756 -9.58 -23.00 -51.46
C GLY A 756 -10.02 -23.50 -50.07
N MET A 757 -9.11 -23.65 -49.11
CA MET A 757 -9.39 -23.96 -47.69
C MET A 757 -9.54 -22.68 -46.86
N GLY A 758 -10.48 -21.82 -47.26
CA GLY A 758 -10.86 -20.64 -46.51
C GLY A 758 -11.83 -20.94 -45.37
N ILE A 759 -12.10 -19.95 -44.51
CA ILE A 759 -13.16 -20.08 -43.50
C ILE A 759 -14.52 -19.94 -44.19
N LEU A 760 -15.44 -20.87 -43.95
CA LEU A 760 -16.83 -20.76 -44.38
C LEU A 760 -17.60 -19.71 -43.55
N PRO A 761 -18.23 -18.70 -44.18
CA PRO A 761 -19.17 -17.80 -43.52
C PRO A 761 -20.52 -18.48 -43.29
N GLY A 762 -20.54 -19.62 -42.59
CA GLY A 762 -21.77 -20.19 -42.05
C GLY A 762 -22.08 -19.55 -40.70
N ALA A 763 -22.72 -18.38 -40.69
CA ALA A 763 -23.12 -17.63 -39.49
C ALA A 763 -22.01 -16.98 -38.61
N ALA A 764 -20.72 -17.11 -38.96
CA ALA A 764 -19.64 -16.43 -38.24
C ALA A 764 -19.42 -15.00 -38.79
N ILE A 765 -19.61 -14.00 -37.92
CA ILE A 765 -19.30 -12.58 -38.17
C ILE A 765 -17.79 -12.24 -38.06
N SER A 766 -16.95 -13.23 -37.71
CA SER A 766 -15.50 -13.09 -37.49
C SER A 766 -14.77 -14.45 -37.46
N GLY A 767 -13.46 -14.52 -37.72
CA GLY A 767 -12.65 -15.76 -37.61
C GLY A 767 -11.17 -15.60 -38.02
N GLN A 768 -10.33 -16.63 -37.80
CA GLN A 768 -8.91 -16.60 -38.20
C GLN A 768 -8.65 -17.34 -39.52
N VAL A 769 -8.05 -16.67 -40.51
CA VAL A 769 -7.70 -17.24 -41.81
C VAL A 769 -6.19 -17.30 -41.96
N THR A 770 -5.64 -18.46 -42.32
CA THR A 770 -4.18 -18.71 -42.39
C THR A 770 -3.78 -19.09 -43.81
N SER A 771 -2.77 -18.43 -44.37
CA SER A 771 -2.22 -18.76 -45.69
C SER A 771 -1.47 -20.10 -45.67
N LYS A 772 -1.17 -20.65 -46.85
CA LYS A 772 -0.06 -21.61 -47.02
C LYS A 772 1.28 -20.95 -46.66
N ILE A 773 2.36 -21.72 -46.68
CA ILE A 773 3.71 -21.19 -46.48
C ILE A 773 4.08 -20.29 -47.68
N LEU A 774 4.39 -19.03 -47.37
CA LEU A 774 4.72 -17.99 -48.34
C LEU A 774 6.21 -17.66 -48.29
N SER A 775 6.76 -17.29 -49.45
CA SER A 775 8.14 -16.77 -49.58
C SER A 775 8.19 -15.28 -49.96
N ASP A 776 7.02 -14.75 -50.33
CA ASP A 776 6.69 -13.36 -50.65
C ASP A 776 5.34 -13.05 -49.99
N PHE A 777 5.15 -11.84 -49.45
CA PHE A 777 4.14 -11.60 -48.40
C PHE A 777 3.30 -10.34 -48.59
N SER A 778 3.63 -9.45 -49.52
CA SER A 778 3.06 -8.10 -49.50
C SER A 778 2.69 -7.55 -50.88
N PRO A 779 1.59 -6.80 -50.98
CA PRO A 779 0.57 -6.59 -49.95
C PRO A 779 -0.34 -7.82 -49.78
N ILE A 780 -0.80 -8.04 -48.55
CA ILE A 780 -1.82 -9.04 -48.22
C ILE A 780 -3.11 -8.37 -47.74
N THR A 781 -4.26 -8.92 -48.12
CA THR A 781 -5.60 -8.52 -47.66
C THR A 781 -6.52 -9.73 -47.55
N PHE A 782 -7.81 -9.52 -47.28
CA PHE A 782 -8.82 -10.59 -47.31
C PHE A 782 -9.34 -10.81 -48.74
N GLY A 783 -9.52 -12.08 -49.09
CA GLY A 783 -10.18 -12.53 -50.31
C GLY A 783 -11.40 -13.39 -50.01
N TYR A 784 -12.23 -13.66 -51.02
CA TYR A 784 -13.16 -14.78 -50.96
C TYR A 784 -13.27 -15.53 -52.29
N GLY A 785 -13.66 -16.81 -52.21
CA GLY A 785 -13.89 -17.68 -53.35
C GLY A 785 -14.84 -18.83 -53.04
N SER A 786 -15.24 -19.59 -54.06
CA SER A 786 -16.05 -20.80 -53.83
C SER A 786 -15.21 -21.89 -53.14
N LEU A 787 -15.80 -22.61 -52.19
CA LEU A 787 -15.18 -23.81 -51.61
C LEU A 787 -14.80 -24.83 -52.67
N VAL A 788 -13.62 -25.41 -52.54
CA VAL A 788 -13.28 -26.67 -53.20
C VAL A 788 -13.44 -27.78 -52.17
N THR A 789 -14.62 -28.42 -52.12
CA THR A 789 -14.79 -29.63 -51.31
C THR A 789 -14.07 -30.79 -51.98
N LEU A 790 -13.30 -31.58 -51.22
CA LEU A 790 -12.68 -32.77 -51.77
C LEU A 790 -12.93 -34.02 -50.91
N PRO A 791 -13.58 -35.06 -51.45
CA PRO A 791 -13.40 -36.43 -50.98
C PRO A 791 -12.31 -37.13 -51.80
N VAL A 792 -11.20 -37.54 -51.18
CA VAL A 792 -10.33 -38.60 -51.72
C VAL A 792 -10.99 -39.94 -51.40
N GLY A 793 -11.66 -40.55 -52.38
CA GLY A 793 -12.09 -41.94 -52.38
C GLY A 793 -11.15 -42.84 -53.20
N PHE A 794 -10.97 -44.10 -52.79
CA PHE A 794 -10.24 -45.10 -53.59
C PHE A 794 -11.20 -45.83 -54.53
N THR A 795 -10.80 -46.08 -55.77
CA THR A 795 -11.52 -46.92 -56.73
C THR A 795 -10.57 -47.96 -57.34
N ASN A 796 -11.14 -49.03 -57.90
CA ASN A 796 -10.41 -50.06 -58.64
C ASN A 796 -9.26 -50.76 -57.89
N ILE A 797 -9.30 -50.85 -56.55
CA ILE A 797 -8.29 -51.62 -55.84
C ILE A 797 -8.41 -53.12 -56.15
N LYS A 798 -7.31 -53.76 -56.51
CA LYS A 798 -7.21 -55.19 -56.80
C LYS A 798 -5.81 -55.72 -56.52
N ALA A 799 -5.71 -57.00 -56.13
CA ALA A 799 -4.46 -57.73 -55.95
C ALA A 799 -4.40 -58.89 -56.96
N ILE A 800 -3.29 -59.00 -57.68
CA ILE A 800 -3.11 -59.95 -58.79
C ILE A 800 -1.81 -60.73 -58.54
N GLN A 801 -1.88 -62.07 -58.48
CA GLN A 801 -0.68 -62.91 -58.40
C GLN A 801 0.13 -62.80 -59.69
N GLN A 802 1.44 -62.57 -59.57
CA GLN A 802 2.43 -62.56 -60.65
C GLN A 802 3.61 -63.44 -60.25
N GLY A 803 3.52 -64.75 -60.55
CA GLY A 803 4.50 -65.73 -60.08
C GLY A 803 4.47 -65.86 -58.56
N ASP A 804 5.62 -65.65 -57.92
CA ASP A 804 5.78 -65.65 -56.46
C ASP A 804 5.52 -64.26 -55.81
N ALA A 805 5.13 -63.26 -56.61
CA ALA A 805 4.82 -61.91 -56.13
C ALA A 805 3.32 -61.57 -56.29
N VAL A 806 2.87 -60.52 -55.62
CA VAL A 806 1.52 -59.95 -55.79
C VAL A 806 1.61 -58.51 -56.24
N LYS A 807 0.94 -58.17 -57.34
CA LYS A 807 0.77 -56.79 -57.80
C LYS A 807 -0.53 -56.21 -57.25
N ILE A 808 -0.43 -55.13 -56.50
CA ILE A 808 -1.56 -54.33 -55.99
C ILE A 808 -1.73 -53.14 -56.92
N GLU A 809 -2.92 -52.96 -57.48
CA GLU A 809 -3.27 -51.80 -58.30
C GLU A 809 -4.43 -51.05 -57.64
N TRP A 810 -4.41 -49.72 -57.66
CA TRP A 810 -5.52 -48.88 -57.19
C TRP A 810 -5.57 -47.55 -57.95
N SER A 811 -6.71 -46.88 -57.89
CA SER A 811 -6.89 -45.51 -58.37
C SER A 811 -7.40 -44.64 -57.23
N ASN A 812 -7.02 -43.36 -57.20
CA ASN A 812 -7.78 -42.38 -56.43
C ASN A 812 -8.96 -41.85 -57.28
N THR A 813 -9.92 -41.20 -56.63
CA THR A 813 -11.00 -40.46 -57.32
C THR A 813 -10.62 -39.01 -57.59
N SER A 814 -9.74 -38.46 -56.73
CA SER A 814 -9.09 -37.16 -56.83
C SER A 814 -7.82 -37.22 -55.98
N GLU A 815 -6.70 -36.71 -56.48
CA GLU A 815 -5.42 -36.65 -55.76
C GLU A 815 -5.14 -35.22 -55.33
N LEU A 816 -5.53 -34.81 -54.13
CA LEU A 816 -5.18 -33.49 -53.61
C LEU A 816 -4.73 -33.62 -52.16
N GLU A 817 -3.68 -32.89 -51.81
CA GLU A 817 -3.16 -32.81 -50.45
C GLU A 817 -2.76 -34.17 -49.84
N VAL A 818 -2.47 -35.17 -50.69
CA VAL A 818 -1.89 -36.45 -50.26
C VAL A 818 -0.38 -36.25 -50.08
N LEU A 819 0.16 -36.69 -48.94
CA LEU A 819 1.60 -36.73 -48.66
C LEU A 819 2.23 -38.02 -49.21
N TYR A 820 1.63 -39.16 -48.88
CA TYR A 820 2.02 -40.48 -49.39
C TYR A 820 0.91 -41.50 -49.19
N TYR A 821 1.00 -42.59 -49.95
CA TYR A 821 0.22 -43.80 -49.76
C TYR A 821 1.05 -44.86 -49.05
N THR A 822 0.45 -45.67 -48.18
CA THR A 822 1.06 -46.91 -47.68
C THR A 822 0.26 -48.11 -48.14
N ILE A 823 0.98 -49.18 -48.49
CA ILE A 823 0.40 -50.47 -48.80
C ILE A 823 0.56 -51.34 -47.56
N GLY A 824 -0.56 -51.80 -47.02
CA GLY A 824 -0.62 -52.73 -45.90
C GLY A 824 -0.84 -54.15 -46.39
N HIS A 825 -0.10 -55.09 -45.80
CA HIS A 825 -0.29 -56.53 -45.98
C HIS A 825 -0.73 -57.19 -44.67
N SER A 826 -1.56 -58.21 -44.77
CA SER A 826 -2.02 -59.03 -43.65
C SER A 826 -2.25 -60.47 -44.08
N ALA A 827 -1.86 -61.43 -43.23
CA ALA A 827 -2.16 -62.85 -43.42
C ALA A 827 -3.51 -63.27 -42.79
N ASP A 828 -4.04 -62.49 -41.85
CA ASP A 828 -5.27 -62.79 -41.08
C ASP A 828 -6.46 -61.89 -41.43
N GLY A 829 -6.23 -60.82 -42.22
CA GLY A 829 -7.24 -59.85 -42.62
C GLY A 829 -7.62 -58.84 -41.53
N GLN A 830 -6.93 -58.86 -40.37
CA GLN A 830 -7.19 -57.98 -39.23
C GLN A 830 -5.97 -57.11 -38.91
N ASN A 831 -4.78 -57.72 -38.85
CA ASN A 831 -3.53 -57.03 -38.51
C ASN A 831 -2.75 -56.70 -39.78
N PHE A 832 -2.78 -55.44 -40.17
CA PHE A 832 -2.07 -54.94 -41.37
C PHE A 832 -0.80 -54.18 -40.97
N TYR A 833 0.35 -54.65 -41.45
CA TYR A 833 1.62 -53.93 -41.38
C TYR A 833 1.96 -53.34 -42.75
N SER A 834 2.68 -52.23 -42.78
CA SER A 834 3.05 -51.60 -44.05
C SER A 834 4.18 -52.38 -44.73
N ILE A 835 4.02 -52.67 -46.02
CA ILE A 835 5.03 -53.32 -46.86
C ILE A 835 5.71 -52.37 -47.84
N GLY A 836 5.28 -51.10 -47.87
CA GLY A 836 5.89 -50.05 -48.67
C GLY A 836 5.02 -48.80 -48.76
N SER A 837 5.59 -47.74 -49.34
CA SER A 837 4.91 -46.48 -49.59
C SER A 837 5.10 -46.01 -51.03
N VAL A 838 4.16 -45.22 -51.52
CA VAL A 838 4.20 -44.59 -52.85
C VAL A 838 3.89 -43.11 -52.70
N HIS A 839 4.72 -42.26 -53.30
CA HIS A 839 4.48 -40.82 -53.33
C HIS A 839 3.40 -40.47 -54.35
N PRO A 840 2.60 -39.41 -54.11
CA PRO A 840 1.64 -38.93 -55.10
C PRO A 840 2.35 -38.46 -56.38
N ILE A 841 1.72 -38.64 -57.53
CA ILE A 841 2.26 -38.26 -58.84
C ILE A 841 1.87 -36.83 -59.20
N SER A 842 0.60 -36.45 -58.98
CA SER A 842 0.02 -35.19 -59.45
C SER A 842 -0.31 -34.23 -58.32
N ASN A 843 -1.02 -34.71 -57.30
CA ASN A 843 -1.48 -33.95 -56.13
C ASN A 843 -2.21 -32.62 -56.44
N ASP A 844 -2.90 -32.54 -57.58
CA ASP A 844 -3.57 -31.35 -58.11
C ASP A 844 -5.11 -31.47 -58.21
N GLY A 845 -5.67 -32.55 -57.67
CA GLY A 845 -7.08 -32.90 -57.72
C GLY A 845 -7.46 -33.85 -58.87
N SER A 846 -6.51 -34.25 -59.72
CA SER A 846 -6.77 -35.19 -60.82
C SER A 846 -6.87 -36.65 -60.34
N ARG A 847 -7.52 -37.50 -61.13
CA ARG A 847 -7.53 -38.96 -60.92
C ARG A 847 -6.23 -39.57 -61.41
N VAL A 848 -5.60 -40.41 -60.60
CA VAL A 848 -4.34 -41.10 -60.89
C VAL A 848 -4.44 -42.59 -60.55
N ASP A 849 -3.78 -43.40 -61.40
CA ASP A 849 -3.66 -44.86 -61.27
C ASP A 849 -2.27 -45.24 -60.71
N TYR A 850 -2.26 -46.19 -59.79
CA TYR A 850 -1.08 -46.65 -59.06
C TYR A 850 -0.91 -48.16 -59.11
N SER A 851 0.33 -48.60 -58.97
CA SER A 851 0.63 -50.01 -58.71
C SER A 851 1.82 -50.19 -57.76
N PHE A 852 1.78 -51.25 -56.97
CA PHE A 852 2.84 -51.67 -56.05
C PHE A 852 3.03 -53.19 -56.15
N ILE A 853 4.26 -53.69 -56.02
CA ILE A 853 4.55 -55.13 -56.06
C ILE A 853 5.03 -55.59 -54.68
N ASP A 854 4.28 -56.50 -54.07
CA ASP A 854 4.74 -57.29 -52.94
C ASP A 854 5.52 -58.50 -53.46
N THR A 855 6.84 -58.50 -53.26
CA THR A 855 7.71 -59.59 -53.73
C THR A 855 7.87 -60.72 -52.72
N HIS A 856 7.25 -60.64 -51.54
CA HIS A 856 7.33 -61.67 -50.51
C HIS A 856 5.96 -61.97 -49.88
N PRO A 857 4.91 -62.24 -50.69
CA PRO A 857 3.62 -62.66 -50.16
C PRO A 857 3.73 -64.00 -49.43
N VAL A 858 2.88 -64.22 -48.44
CA VAL A 858 2.82 -65.52 -47.74
C VAL A 858 2.14 -66.58 -48.62
N GLN A 859 2.49 -67.84 -48.44
CA GLN A 859 1.77 -68.94 -49.10
C GLN A 859 0.34 -69.05 -48.56
N GLY A 860 -0.64 -69.28 -49.43
CA GLY A 860 -2.05 -69.25 -49.07
C GLY A 860 -2.66 -67.84 -49.13
N ILE A 861 -3.55 -67.50 -48.20
CA ILE A 861 -4.35 -66.26 -48.27
C ILE A 861 -3.52 -65.04 -47.84
N ASN A 862 -3.58 -63.97 -48.65
CA ASN A 862 -3.00 -62.65 -48.42
C ASN A 862 -4.09 -61.58 -48.54
N TYR A 863 -4.07 -60.57 -47.67
CA TYR A 863 -4.96 -59.42 -47.68
C TYR A 863 -4.15 -58.13 -47.87
N TYR A 864 -4.65 -57.22 -48.71
CA TYR A 864 -4.02 -55.94 -48.99
C TYR A 864 -4.98 -54.76 -48.79
N GLN A 865 -4.47 -53.68 -48.23
CA GLN A 865 -5.19 -52.41 -48.04
C GLN A 865 -4.25 -51.25 -48.37
N VAL A 866 -4.74 -50.24 -49.09
CA VAL A 866 -4.00 -49.00 -49.33
C VAL A 866 -4.54 -47.92 -48.38
N ARG A 867 -3.64 -47.14 -47.79
CA ARG A 867 -3.99 -45.99 -46.94
C ARG A 867 -3.35 -44.73 -47.48
N SER A 868 -4.11 -43.63 -47.57
CA SER A 868 -3.56 -42.31 -47.88
C SER A 868 -3.35 -41.52 -46.60
N PHE A 869 -2.25 -40.79 -46.54
CA PHE A 869 -1.96 -39.80 -45.51
C PHE A 869 -1.93 -38.44 -46.18
N GLY A 870 -2.82 -37.54 -45.78
CA GLY A 870 -2.86 -36.17 -46.29
C GLY A 870 -2.30 -35.15 -45.32
N THR A 871 -2.15 -33.91 -45.78
CA THR A 871 -1.87 -32.76 -44.92
C THR A 871 -2.96 -32.62 -43.84
N GLY A 872 -2.57 -32.23 -42.63
CA GLY A 872 -3.50 -32.09 -41.49
C GLY A 872 -3.91 -33.40 -40.79
N GLY A 873 -3.24 -34.52 -41.06
CA GLY A 873 -3.51 -35.81 -40.39
C GLY A 873 -4.69 -36.59 -40.97
N THR A 874 -5.23 -36.15 -42.11
CA THR A 874 -6.36 -36.80 -42.78
C THR A 874 -5.93 -38.18 -43.29
N LEU A 875 -6.62 -39.23 -42.84
CA LEU A 875 -6.37 -40.62 -43.24
C LEU A 875 -7.59 -41.23 -43.92
N LYS A 876 -7.37 -41.88 -45.06
CA LYS A 876 -8.41 -42.67 -45.74
C LYS A 876 -7.86 -44.05 -46.09
N ASN A 877 -8.71 -45.06 -45.94
CA ASN A 877 -8.39 -46.44 -46.28
C ASN A 877 -9.18 -46.86 -47.53
N SER A 878 -8.57 -47.69 -48.37
CA SER A 878 -9.30 -48.48 -49.36
C SER A 878 -10.12 -49.59 -48.69
N ILE A 879 -10.96 -50.26 -49.46
CA ILE A 879 -11.43 -51.61 -49.10
C ILE A 879 -10.24 -52.57 -49.02
N ILE A 880 -10.42 -53.69 -48.31
CA ILE A 880 -9.43 -54.78 -48.24
C ILE A 880 -9.65 -55.72 -49.44
N VAL A 881 -8.58 -56.03 -50.17
CA VAL A 881 -8.61 -57.04 -51.24
C VAL A 881 -7.89 -58.31 -50.80
N LYS A 882 -8.51 -59.46 -51.07
CA LYS A 882 -8.00 -60.80 -50.72
C LYS A 882 -7.49 -61.52 -51.96
N LEU A 883 -6.33 -62.17 -51.85
CA LEU A 883 -5.73 -63.01 -52.89
C LEU A 883 -5.14 -64.28 -52.26
N GLU A 884 -5.32 -65.43 -52.89
CA GLU A 884 -4.69 -66.69 -52.48
C GLU A 884 -3.52 -67.03 -53.40
N MET A 885 -2.30 -67.07 -52.85
CA MET A 885 -1.10 -67.52 -53.55
C MET A 885 -1.19 -69.02 -53.82
N ARG A 886 -1.24 -69.40 -55.10
CA ARG A 886 -1.21 -70.81 -55.53
C ARG A 886 0.16 -71.14 -56.09
N GLY A 887 0.90 -72.02 -55.41
CA GLY A 887 2.19 -72.54 -55.87
C GLY A 887 2.01 -73.52 -57.04
N GLY A 888 2.58 -73.21 -58.21
CA GLY A 888 2.50 -74.05 -59.41
C GLY A 888 3.55 -75.18 -59.40
N ALA A 889 3.11 -76.44 -59.41
CA ALA A 889 3.96 -77.59 -59.68
C ALA A 889 4.02 -77.88 -61.19
N THR A 890 5.21 -78.21 -61.73
CA THR A 890 5.42 -78.61 -63.12
C THR A 890 4.64 -79.90 -63.45
N VAL A 891 3.61 -79.82 -64.30
CA VAL A 891 2.77 -80.97 -64.71
C VAL A 891 2.90 -81.24 -66.21
N LEU A 892 3.31 -82.47 -66.57
CA LEU A 892 3.18 -83.02 -67.93
C LEU A 892 1.84 -83.73 -68.07
N SER A 893 1.04 -83.32 -69.07
CA SER A 893 -0.23 -83.93 -69.46
C SER A 893 -0.17 -84.41 -70.91
N ILE A 894 -0.82 -85.53 -71.21
CA ILE A 894 -0.90 -86.11 -72.56
C ILE A 894 -2.34 -86.55 -72.87
N TYR A 895 -2.79 -86.32 -74.11
CA TYR A 895 -4.14 -86.70 -74.57
C TYR A 895 -4.22 -86.79 -76.11
N PRO A 896 -5.16 -87.58 -76.67
CA PRO A 896 -6.01 -88.53 -75.97
C PRO A 896 -5.24 -89.78 -75.54
N SER A 897 -5.66 -90.39 -74.44
CA SER A 897 -5.26 -91.75 -74.06
C SER A 897 -6.54 -92.52 -73.70
N PRO A 898 -7.00 -93.49 -74.53
CA PRO A 898 -6.30 -94.08 -75.68
C PRO A 898 -6.22 -93.21 -76.95
N THR A 899 -5.15 -93.34 -77.73
CA THR A 899 -5.02 -92.77 -79.10
C THR A 899 -5.22 -93.86 -80.16
N ARG A 900 -5.95 -93.54 -81.25
CA ARG A 900 -6.34 -94.49 -82.32
C ARG A 900 -5.81 -94.14 -83.71
N ASP A 901 -5.51 -92.87 -83.93
CA ASP A 901 -5.07 -92.29 -85.21
C ASP A 901 -3.55 -92.03 -85.24
N GLY A 902 -2.82 -92.53 -84.24
CA GLY A 902 -1.38 -92.32 -84.09
C GLY A 902 -1.00 -90.90 -83.66
N GLN A 903 -1.96 -90.04 -83.28
CA GLN A 903 -1.67 -88.68 -82.82
C GLN A 903 -1.78 -88.56 -81.30
N LEU A 904 -0.73 -88.02 -80.66
CA LEU A 904 -0.69 -87.77 -79.22
C LEU A 904 -0.31 -86.32 -78.95
N LYS A 905 -1.15 -85.58 -78.23
CA LYS A 905 -0.86 -84.21 -77.80
C LYS A 905 -0.23 -84.23 -76.42
N TYR A 906 0.73 -83.35 -76.19
CA TYR A 906 1.34 -83.14 -74.88
C TYR A 906 1.28 -81.67 -74.49
N GLN A 907 1.19 -81.40 -73.19
CA GLN A 907 1.37 -80.09 -72.60
C GLN A 907 2.15 -80.23 -71.29
N ALA A 908 3.25 -79.48 -71.17
CA ALA A 908 4.00 -79.30 -69.93
C ALA A 908 4.09 -77.82 -69.61
N ASN A 909 3.82 -77.44 -68.37
CA ASN A 909 3.92 -76.05 -67.92
C ASN A 909 5.16 -75.86 -67.06
N ASP A 910 5.68 -74.63 -67.00
CA ASP A 910 6.82 -74.25 -66.14
C ASP A 910 8.08 -75.10 -66.33
N LEU A 911 8.47 -75.37 -67.59
CA LEU A 911 9.76 -75.95 -67.90
C LEU A 911 10.87 -74.89 -67.80
N ALA A 912 12.04 -75.28 -67.32
CA ALA A 912 13.22 -74.42 -67.39
C ALA A 912 13.65 -74.18 -68.86
N LYS A 913 14.42 -73.11 -69.09
CA LYS A 913 15.06 -72.87 -70.39
C LYS A 913 16.12 -73.94 -70.64
N GLY A 914 16.06 -74.65 -71.77
CA GLY A 914 17.04 -75.69 -72.09
C GLY A 914 16.63 -76.62 -73.23
N ARG A 915 17.51 -77.58 -73.55
CA ARG A 915 17.24 -78.63 -74.54
C ARG A 915 16.52 -79.80 -73.87
N TYR A 916 15.40 -80.20 -74.46
CA TYR A 916 14.59 -81.34 -74.03
C TYR A 916 14.52 -82.41 -75.12
N SER A 917 14.33 -83.66 -74.71
CA SER A 917 14.00 -84.78 -75.58
C SER A 917 12.67 -85.39 -75.16
N ILE A 918 11.79 -85.62 -76.13
CA ILE A 918 10.55 -86.35 -75.99
C ILE A 918 10.77 -87.73 -76.59
N SER A 919 10.71 -88.77 -75.76
CA SER A 919 10.86 -90.17 -76.18
C SER A 919 9.62 -90.98 -75.84
N VAL A 920 9.24 -91.91 -76.72
CA VAL A 920 8.16 -92.88 -76.46
C VAL A 920 8.76 -94.29 -76.39
N PHE A 921 8.37 -95.05 -75.37
CA PHE A 921 8.82 -96.41 -75.12
C PHE A 921 7.64 -97.39 -75.10
N ASN A 922 7.83 -98.59 -75.67
CA ASN A 922 6.87 -99.69 -75.53
C ASN A 922 6.97 -100.36 -74.15
N SER A 923 6.11 -101.36 -73.88
CA SER A 923 6.04 -102.04 -72.58
C SER A 923 7.30 -102.81 -72.18
N ILE A 924 8.20 -103.13 -73.12
CA ILE A 924 9.49 -103.77 -72.85
C ILE A 924 10.65 -102.75 -72.75
N GLY A 925 10.35 -101.44 -72.78
CA GLY A 925 11.33 -100.37 -72.64
C GLY A 925 12.09 -100.02 -73.92
N GLN A 926 11.67 -100.53 -75.09
CA GLN A 926 12.27 -100.17 -76.37
C GLN A 926 11.76 -98.80 -76.83
N GLN A 927 12.67 -97.89 -77.18
CA GLN A 927 12.32 -96.56 -77.70
C GLN A 927 11.77 -96.67 -79.13
N VAL A 928 10.52 -96.28 -79.32
CA VAL A 928 9.81 -96.34 -80.61
C VAL A 928 9.67 -94.98 -81.29
N TYR A 929 9.91 -93.88 -80.56
CA TYR A 929 9.91 -92.52 -81.11
C TYR A 929 10.83 -91.61 -80.27
N VAL A 930 11.49 -90.64 -80.91
CA VAL A 930 12.22 -89.56 -80.22
C VAL A 930 12.17 -88.26 -81.02
N LYS A 931 12.05 -87.13 -80.31
CA LYS A 931 12.18 -85.78 -80.85
C LYS A 931 12.89 -84.87 -79.86
N CYS A 932 13.87 -84.10 -80.31
CA CYS A 932 14.52 -83.08 -79.51
C CYS A 932 13.90 -81.70 -79.77
N LEU A 933 13.87 -80.84 -78.75
CA LEU A 933 13.42 -79.45 -78.84
C LEU A 933 14.25 -78.55 -77.92
N ASP A 934 14.59 -77.36 -78.39
CA ASP A 934 15.19 -76.31 -77.56
C ASP A 934 14.06 -75.39 -77.06
N HIS A 935 13.89 -75.27 -75.74
CA HIS A 935 12.80 -74.54 -75.12
C HIS A 935 13.30 -73.26 -74.42
N PRO A 936 12.67 -72.09 -74.62
CA PRO A 936 13.07 -70.84 -74.00
C PRO A 936 12.74 -70.74 -72.49
N GLY A 937 12.00 -71.70 -71.94
CA GLY A 937 11.46 -71.70 -70.58
C GLY A 937 9.96 -71.35 -70.58
N GLY A 938 9.21 -71.80 -69.57
CA GLY A 938 7.75 -71.67 -69.48
C GLY A 938 6.99 -72.89 -70.01
N SER A 939 5.75 -72.70 -70.49
CA SER A 939 4.92 -73.80 -70.98
C SER A 939 5.21 -74.20 -72.43
N VAL A 940 5.16 -75.50 -72.71
CA VAL A 940 5.21 -76.09 -74.05
C VAL A 940 4.01 -76.99 -74.29
N SER A 941 3.45 -76.95 -75.49
CA SER A 941 2.52 -77.96 -75.96
C SER A 941 2.82 -78.34 -77.42
N GLY A 942 2.41 -79.52 -77.83
CA GLY A 942 2.66 -80.01 -79.18
C GLY A 942 1.92 -81.29 -79.51
N ILE A 943 2.02 -81.68 -80.79
CA ILE A 943 1.45 -82.94 -81.30
C ILE A 943 2.60 -83.84 -81.75
N ILE A 944 2.51 -85.12 -81.40
CA ILE A 944 3.40 -86.20 -81.82
C ILE A 944 2.61 -87.09 -82.78
N ILE A 945 3.17 -87.31 -83.96
CA ILE A 945 2.68 -88.33 -84.90
C ILE A 945 3.54 -89.57 -84.68
N LEU A 946 2.94 -90.58 -84.06
CA LEU A 946 3.58 -91.85 -83.76
C LEU A 946 3.75 -92.67 -85.05
N PRO A 947 4.82 -93.47 -85.17
CA PRO A 947 4.90 -94.47 -86.25
C PRO A 947 3.76 -95.50 -86.10
N VAL A 948 3.59 -96.40 -87.07
CA VAL A 948 2.58 -97.48 -86.96
C VAL A 948 2.96 -98.37 -85.78
N LEU A 949 2.24 -98.23 -84.66
CA LEU A 949 2.44 -98.95 -83.41
C LEU A 949 1.33 -99.99 -83.21
N LYS A 950 1.67 -101.15 -82.63
CA LYS A 950 0.66 -102.15 -82.23
C LYS A 950 -0.13 -101.64 -81.01
N SER A 951 -1.41 -102.01 -80.91
CA SER A 951 -2.24 -101.69 -79.75
C SER A 951 -1.59 -102.20 -78.45
N GLY A 952 -1.52 -101.35 -77.43
CA GLY A 952 -0.80 -101.64 -76.19
C GLY A 952 -0.54 -100.40 -75.33
N ILE A 953 0.13 -100.59 -74.19
CA ILE A 953 0.51 -99.51 -73.26
C ILE A 953 1.91 -99.01 -73.61
N TYR A 954 2.05 -97.70 -73.73
CA TYR A 954 3.30 -97.00 -74.01
C TYR A 954 3.56 -95.93 -72.94
N SER A 955 4.81 -95.50 -72.81
CA SER A 955 5.19 -94.36 -71.95
C SER A 955 5.87 -93.27 -72.75
N LEU A 956 5.43 -92.03 -72.56
CA LEU A 956 6.09 -90.82 -73.06
C LEU A 956 6.95 -90.24 -71.93
N GLN A 957 8.21 -89.96 -72.26
CA GLN A 957 9.17 -89.32 -71.37
C GLN A 957 9.59 -87.97 -71.97
N LEU A 958 9.58 -86.92 -71.16
CA LEU A 958 10.16 -85.61 -71.47
C LEU A 958 11.38 -85.42 -70.57
N ASN A 959 12.59 -85.43 -71.15
CA ASN A 959 13.85 -85.34 -70.43
C ASN A 959 14.59 -84.06 -70.82
N GLY A 960 14.87 -83.20 -69.84
CA GLY A 960 15.80 -82.07 -69.94
C GLY A 960 17.11 -82.35 -69.23
N THR A 961 18.01 -81.37 -69.18
CA THR A 961 19.33 -81.52 -68.55
C THR A 961 19.26 -81.76 -67.03
N ARG A 962 18.15 -81.34 -66.37
CA ARG A 962 17.93 -81.48 -64.93
C ARG A 962 16.58 -82.11 -64.54
N ASP A 963 15.65 -82.24 -65.49
CA ASP A 963 14.27 -82.64 -65.21
C ASP A 963 13.86 -83.86 -66.06
N LYS A 964 13.08 -84.77 -65.48
CA LYS A 964 12.53 -85.95 -66.16
C LYS A 964 11.07 -86.16 -65.78
N PHE A 965 10.19 -86.14 -66.78
CA PHE A 965 8.75 -86.38 -66.62
C PHE A 965 8.32 -87.59 -67.42
N VAL A 966 7.43 -88.42 -66.86
CA VAL A 966 6.94 -89.64 -67.51
C VAL A 966 5.42 -89.73 -67.39
N LYS A 967 4.74 -90.02 -68.51
CA LYS A 967 3.31 -90.30 -68.56
C LYS A 967 3.02 -91.53 -69.43
N THR A 968 2.15 -92.40 -68.96
CA THR A 968 1.69 -93.58 -69.70
C THR A 968 0.43 -93.27 -70.50
N PHE A 969 0.32 -93.88 -71.68
CA PHE A 969 -0.88 -93.81 -72.51
C PHE A 969 -1.11 -95.13 -73.24
N ILE A 970 -2.32 -95.30 -73.77
CA ILE A 970 -2.75 -96.51 -74.50
C ILE A 970 -2.83 -96.17 -75.99
N VAL A 971 -2.28 -97.03 -76.84
CA VAL A 971 -2.55 -97.05 -78.29
C VAL A 971 -3.57 -98.16 -78.53
N GLN A 972 -4.68 -97.87 -79.23
CA GLN A 972 -5.74 -98.82 -79.55
C GLN A 972 -5.82 -99.11 -81.04
#